data_AF-A0A6J0JUA2-F1
#
_entry.id   AF-A0A6J0JUA2-F1
#
_cell.length_a   1.000
_cell.length_b   1.000
_cell.length_c   1.000
_cell.angle_alpha   90.00
_cell.angle_beta   90.00
_cell.angle_gamma   90.00
#
_symmetry.space_group_name_H-M   'P 1'
#
loop_
_entity.id
_entity.type
_entity.pdbx_description
1 polymer ?
#
loop_
_entity_poly.entity_id
_entity_poly.type
_entity_poly.pdbx_seq_one_letter_code
_entity_poly.pdbx_strand_id
1 'polypeptide(L)'
;MTDVHSFNNISLSGRGGSSPGLLKINSGGIQWKKQGGGKAVEVDKSDIVGLSWMKVPRTNQLGVKTKDGLYYKFIGFRDQDVASLTSFFQSAFGKTPEEKQLSVSGRNWGEVDLNGNNLTFLVGGKQAFEVSLADVSQTQLQGKNDVLLEFHVDDTAGANEKDSLMEISFHIPNTNTQFVGDETRPPAQVFHDNILKVADVGAGVEEAVVTFEGIAILTPRGRYNVELHLSFLRLQGQANDFKIQYSSVVRLFLLPKSNQPHTFVVISLDPPIRKGQTLYPHIVMQFETDSVVESELSISDDLMNTRFKDKLERSYKGLIHEVFTTVLRWLSGAKITKPGKFRSSQDGFAVKSSLKAEDGVLYPLEKGFFFLPKPPTLILHDEIDYVEFERHAAGGANMHYFDLSIRLKTDHEHLFRNIQRNEYHNLYSFISSKGLKIMNLGGAGTAEGVAAVLQDNDDDDAVDPHLERIRNQAADESDEEDEDFVGAEDDDGGSPTDDSGEDDDSDASDADGGEKEKSFKKEPKKEASSSKGLPLKKKAMATEEGGSSKKKTQKKKKDPNAPKKAMSGFMYFSQMERDNIKKANPGIGFGEIGKVLGDKWRQMSAEEKEPYEAKAQVDKKRYKDEISDYKNPQPMLVDSGNDSDSN
;
A
#
# COMPACT_ATOMS: atom_id res chain seq x y z
N MET A 1 12.11 -1.27 -44.59
CA MET A 1 11.34 -0.94 -43.37
C MET A 1 11.39 -2.17 -42.48
N THR A 2 11.34 -2.04 -41.16
CA THR A 2 11.26 -3.19 -40.24
C THR A 2 9.81 -3.44 -39.89
N ASP A 3 9.27 -4.61 -40.26
CA ASP A 3 7.86 -4.94 -40.03
C ASP A 3 7.61 -5.27 -38.54
N VAL A 4 7.32 -4.21 -37.77
CA VAL A 4 6.96 -4.32 -36.34
C VAL A 4 5.49 -4.74 -36.24
N HIS A 5 5.26 -6.02 -35.99
CA HIS A 5 3.94 -6.55 -35.70
C HIS A 5 3.59 -6.23 -34.25
N SER A 6 2.49 -5.51 -34.02
CA SER A 6 2.07 -5.06 -32.68
C SER A 6 0.68 -5.59 -32.36
N PHE A 7 0.53 -6.30 -31.25
CA PHE A 7 -0.71 -6.93 -30.82
C PHE A 7 -1.09 -6.46 -29.42
N ASN A 8 -2.29 -5.89 -29.29
CA ASN A 8 -2.90 -5.56 -28.01
C ASN A 8 -3.59 -6.81 -27.42
N ASN A 9 -3.76 -6.84 -26.11
CA ASN A 9 -4.51 -7.88 -25.39
C ASN A 9 -3.96 -9.31 -25.56
N ILE A 10 -2.64 -9.46 -25.78
CA ILE A 10 -1.98 -10.76 -25.70
C ILE A 10 -1.57 -11.00 -24.25
N SER A 11 -2.02 -12.11 -23.66
CA SER A 11 -1.64 -12.51 -22.30
C SER A 11 -0.41 -13.41 -22.32
N LEU A 12 0.50 -13.25 -21.35
CA LEU A 12 1.54 -14.23 -21.06
C LEU A 12 0.96 -15.30 -20.11
N SER A 13 1.28 -16.57 -20.35
CA SER A 13 0.82 -17.72 -19.55
C SER A 13 1.90 -18.21 -18.60
N GLY A 14 1.51 -18.40 -17.33
CA GLY A 14 2.29 -18.87 -16.18
C GLY A 14 1.45 -18.74 -14.90
N ARG A 15 2.04 -18.97 -13.73
CA ARG A 15 1.49 -18.46 -12.46
C ARG A 15 1.59 -16.92 -12.45
N GLY A 16 0.57 -16.22 -11.94
CA GLY A 16 0.52 -14.74 -11.91
C GLY A 16 -0.63 -14.12 -12.72
N GLY A 17 -1.54 -14.94 -13.26
CA GLY A 17 -2.73 -14.53 -13.98
C GLY A 17 -2.49 -14.12 -15.43
N SER A 18 -3.40 -14.49 -16.32
CA SER A 18 -3.38 -14.19 -17.76
C SER A 18 -3.72 -12.71 -18.07
N SER A 19 -3.07 -11.80 -17.34
CA SER A 19 -3.19 -10.35 -17.52
C SER A 19 -2.85 -9.97 -18.97
N PRO A 20 -3.71 -9.22 -19.68
CA PRO A 20 -3.41 -8.78 -21.04
C PRO A 20 -2.19 -7.85 -21.08
N GLY A 21 -1.50 -7.85 -22.22
CA GLY A 21 -0.36 -6.99 -22.47
C GLY A 21 -0.21 -6.62 -23.94
N LEU A 22 0.73 -5.70 -24.18
CA LEU A 22 1.17 -5.29 -25.49
C LEU A 22 2.34 -6.18 -25.92
N LEU A 23 2.12 -7.01 -26.96
CA LEU A 23 3.17 -7.76 -27.62
C LEU A 23 3.66 -7.00 -28.85
N LYS A 24 4.97 -6.91 -29.02
CA LYS A 24 5.64 -6.45 -30.25
C LYS A 24 6.59 -7.52 -30.74
N ILE A 25 6.53 -7.83 -32.02
CA ILE A 25 7.42 -8.77 -32.70
C ILE A 25 8.09 -7.99 -33.84
N ASN A 26 9.41 -8.04 -33.90
CA ASN A 26 10.21 -7.35 -34.91
C ASN A 26 11.36 -8.26 -35.40
N SER A 27 12.17 -7.80 -36.35
CA SER A 27 13.28 -8.59 -36.92
C SER A 27 14.45 -8.87 -35.95
N GLY A 28 14.49 -8.18 -34.80
CA GLY A 28 15.47 -8.37 -33.74
C GLY A 28 15.00 -9.30 -32.61
N GLY A 29 13.69 -9.41 -32.36
CA GLY A 29 13.17 -10.25 -31.28
C GLY A 29 11.67 -10.08 -30.98
N ILE A 30 11.27 -10.58 -29.81
CA ILE A 30 9.92 -10.49 -29.25
C ILE A 30 9.99 -9.66 -27.96
N GLN A 31 9.09 -8.69 -27.79
CA GLN A 31 8.96 -7.86 -26.59
C GLN A 31 7.51 -7.87 -26.12
N TRP A 32 7.27 -8.18 -24.85
CA TRP A 32 5.95 -8.14 -24.22
C TRP A 32 5.97 -7.25 -22.97
N LYS A 33 4.95 -6.41 -22.82
CA LYS A 33 4.73 -5.62 -21.61
C LYS A 33 3.27 -5.72 -21.16
N LYS A 34 3.06 -6.15 -19.92
CA LYS A 34 1.76 -6.19 -19.24
C LYS A 34 1.06 -4.83 -19.26
N GLN A 35 -0.26 -4.85 -19.42
CA GLN A 35 -1.09 -3.65 -19.38
C GLN A 35 -1.25 -3.19 -17.91
N GLY A 36 -1.03 -1.91 -17.65
CA GLY A 36 -1.04 -1.34 -16.29
C GLY A 36 0.33 -1.25 -15.60
N GLY A 37 1.42 -1.72 -16.23
CA GLY A 37 2.77 -1.66 -15.66
C GLY A 37 3.48 -3.02 -15.68
N GLY A 38 4.66 -3.11 -15.05
CA GLY A 38 5.39 -4.36 -14.88
C GLY A 38 6.72 -4.46 -15.63
N LYS A 39 7.43 -5.57 -15.38
CA LYS A 39 8.70 -5.97 -16.03
C LYS A 39 8.41 -6.36 -17.49
N ALA A 40 9.13 -5.77 -18.45
CA ALA A 40 9.04 -6.20 -19.84
C ALA A 40 9.74 -7.55 -20.01
N VAL A 41 9.12 -8.47 -20.76
CA VAL A 41 9.73 -9.71 -21.22
C VAL A 41 10.29 -9.45 -22.61
N GLU A 42 11.61 -9.47 -22.73
CA GLU A 42 12.33 -9.24 -23.99
C GLU A 42 13.10 -10.51 -24.34
N VAL A 43 12.94 -11.00 -25.56
CA VAL A 43 13.54 -12.25 -26.06
C VAL A 43 14.17 -11.96 -27.43
N ASP A 44 15.50 -11.89 -27.46
CA ASP A 44 16.24 -11.63 -28.70
C ASP A 44 16.18 -12.81 -29.67
N LYS A 45 16.18 -12.50 -30.97
CA LYS A 45 16.20 -13.47 -32.08
C LYS A 45 17.36 -14.46 -31.97
N SER A 46 18.48 -14.04 -31.40
CA SER A 46 19.63 -14.91 -31.16
C SER A 46 19.27 -16.13 -30.32
N ASP A 47 18.31 -15.99 -29.41
CA ASP A 47 18.10 -16.92 -28.31
C ASP A 47 16.84 -17.77 -28.49
N ILE A 48 16.00 -17.46 -29.47
CA ILE A 48 14.87 -18.30 -29.90
C ILE A 48 15.40 -19.57 -30.58
N VAL A 49 15.33 -20.69 -29.86
CA VAL A 49 15.68 -22.03 -30.37
C VAL A 49 14.52 -22.62 -31.16
N GLY A 50 13.30 -22.50 -30.64
CA GLY A 50 12.09 -23.10 -31.23
C GLY A 50 10.85 -22.23 -31.05
N LEU A 51 9.90 -22.39 -31.96
CA LEU A 51 8.60 -21.73 -31.98
C LEU A 51 7.53 -22.79 -32.21
N SER A 52 6.35 -22.66 -31.59
CA SER A 52 5.23 -23.54 -31.87
C SER A 52 3.87 -22.85 -31.74
N TRP A 53 2.96 -23.14 -32.66
CA TRP A 53 1.55 -22.74 -32.56
C TRP A 53 0.72 -23.84 -31.90
N MET A 54 -0.27 -23.43 -31.11
CA MET A 54 -1.29 -24.32 -30.58
C MET A 54 -2.67 -23.66 -30.64
N LYS A 55 -3.66 -24.40 -31.16
CA LYS A 55 -5.07 -23.99 -31.10
C LYS A 55 -5.59 -24.19 -29.68
N VAL A 56 -6.04 -23.12 -29.03
CA VAL A 56 -6.59 -23.13 -27.66
C VAL A 56 -8.03 -22.61 -27.67
N PRO A 57 -8.81 -22.74 -26.58
CA PRO A 57 -10.18 -22.24 -26.56
C PRO A 57 -10.28 -20.74 -26.90
N ARG A 58 -11.04 -20.42 -27.96
CA ARG A 58 -11.31 -19.07 -28.50
C ARG A 58 -10.13 -18.32 -29.16
N THR A 59 -8.87 -18.78 -29.04
CA THR A 59 -7.68 -18.07 -29.56
C THR A 59 -6.57 -19.04 -30.00
N ASN A 60 -5.44 -18.53 -30.46
CA ASN A 60 -4.21 -19.30 -30.66
C ASN A 60 -3.14 -18.90 -29.63
N GLN A 61 -2.27 -19.86 -29.30
CA GLN A 61 -1.12 -19.71 -28.42
C GLN A 61 0.18 -19.86 -29.22
N LEU A 62 1.10 -18.90 -29.05
CA LEU A 62 2.49 -19.00 -29.50
C LEU A 62 3.37 -19.44 -28.33
N GLY A 63 4.01 -20.60 -28.46
CA GLY A 63 5.12 -21.04 -27.60
C GLY A 63 6.45 -20.59 -28.18
N VAL A 64 7.34 -20.06 -27.33
CA VAL A 64 8.69 -19.59 -27.69
C VAL A 64 9.70 -20.22 -26.73
N LYS A 65 10.55 -21.12 -27.22
CA LYS A 65 11.60 -21.80 -26.44
C LYS A 65 12.94 -21.10 -26.64
N THR A 66 13.58 -20.67 -25.55
CA THR A 66 14.89 -20.02 -25.59
C THR A 66 16.05 -21.00 -25.37
N LYS A 67 17.29 -20.54 -25.62
CA LYS A 67 18.53 -21.27 -25.31
C LYS A 67 18.65 -21.61 -23.82
N ASP A 68 18.22 -20.69 -22.96
CA ASP A 68 18.30 -20.79 -21.50
C ASP A 68 17.25 -21.76 -20.92
N GLY A 69 16.55 -22.53 -21.77
CA GLY A 69 15.52 -23.48 -21.39
C GLY A 69 14.15 -22.87 -21.09
N LEU A 70 14.04 -21.54 -20.98
CA LEU A 70 12.79 -20.85 -20.71
C LEU A 70 11.80 -21.00 -21.88
N TYR A 71 10.51 -21.15 -21.55
CA TYR A 71 9.45 -21.38 -22.52
C TYR A 71 8.28 -20.42 -22.29
N TYR A 72 8.25 -19.34 -23.08
CA TYR A 72 7.20 -18.31 -22.99
C TYR A 72 5.97 -18.73 -23.80
N LYS A 73 4.78 -18.62 -23.22
CA LYS A 73 3.50 -18.97 -23.84
C LYS A 73 2.61 -17.74 -23.96
N PHE A 74 2.50 -17.18 -25.16
CA PHE A 74 1.69 -16.00 -25.46
C PHE A 74 0.33 -16.42 -26.02
N ILE A 75 -0.77 -15.99 -25.40
CA ILE A 75 -2.14 -16.38 -25.74
C ILE A 75 -2.92 -15.14 -26.20
N GLY A 76 -3.67 -15.24 -27.31
CA GLY A 76 -4.59 -14.19 -27.76
C GLY A 76 -4.68 -14.00 -29.28
N PHE A 77 -3.84 -14.68 -30.07
CA PHE A 77 -3.76 -14.48 -31.51
C PHE A 77 -5.00 -15.01 -32.25
N ARG A 78 -5.45 -14.29 -33.28
CA ARG A 78 -6.53 -14.72 -34.20
C ARG A 78 -5.94 -15.60 -35.30
N ASP A 79 -6.79 -16.36 -36.00
CA ASP A 79 -6.34 -17.30 -37.04
C ASP A 79 -5.64 -16.61 -38.23
N GLN A 80 -6.06 -15.38 -38.57
CA GLN A 80 -5.36 -14.52 -39.53
C GLN A 80 -3.93 -14.14 -39.08
N ASP A 81 -3.71 -13.97 -37.78
CA ASP A 81 -2.43 -13.50 -37.23
C ASP A 81 -1.41 -14.65 -37.30
N VAL A 82 -1.85 -15.91 -37.11
CA VAL A 82 -1.03 -17.13 -37.20
C VAL A 82 -0.37 -17.27 -38.56
N ALA A 83 -1.12 -17.09 -39.66
CA ALA A 83 -0.59 -17.22 -41.01
C ALA A 83 0.45 -16.13 -41.37
N SER A 84 0.15 -14.87 -40.99
CA SER A 84 1.06 -13.74 -41.18
C SER A 84 2.36 -13.92 -40.38
N LEU A 85 2.25 -14.27 -39.09
CA LEU A 85 3.40 -14.46 -38.23
C LEU A 85 4.22 -15.70 -38.60
N THR A 86 3.60 -16.78 -39.09
CA THR A 86 4.32 -17.97 -39.56
C THR A 86 5.24 -17.63 -40.74
N SER A 87 4.72 -16.87 -41.71
CA SER A 87 5.51 -16.32 -42.83
C SER A 87 6.63 -15.38 -42.34
N PHE A 88 6.36 -14.55 -41.33
CA PHE A 88 7.34 -13.64 -40.73
C PHE A 88 8.44 -14.37 -39.94
N PHE A 89 8.10 -15.41 -39.18
CA PHE A 89 9.10 -16.23 -38.48
C PHE A 89 10.00 -16.99 -39.46
N GLN A 90 9.43 -17.49 -40.55
CA GLN A 90 10.22 -18.14 -41.60
C GLN A 90 11.17 -17.14 -42.30
N SER A 91 10.72 -15.93 -42.65
CA SER A 91 11.52 -14.95 -43.38
C SER A 91 12.50 -14.15 -42.51
N ALA A 92 12.05 -13.66 -41.35
CA ALA A 92 12.85 -12.80 -40.48
C ALA A 92 13.70 -13.58 -39.46
N PHE A 93 13.26 -14.75 -38.99
CA PHE A 93 13.97 -15.55 -37.99
C PHE A 93 14.64 -16.80 -38.58
N GLY A 94 14.23 -17.27 -39.76
CA GLY A 94 14.70 -18.54 -40.32
C GLY A 94 14.15 -19.76 -39.58
N LYS A 95 12.98 -19.62 -38.93
CA LYS A 95 12.36 -20.62 -38.07
C LYS A 95 10.90 -20.82 -38.48
N THR A 96 10.54 -22.02 -38.90
CA THR A 96 9.14 -22.40 -39.09
C THR A 96 8.57 -22.86 -37.74
N PRO A 97 7.49 -22.25 -37.22
CA PRO A 97 6.82 -22.75 -36.01
C PRO A 97 6.20 -24.13 -36.20
N GLU A 98 6.33 -25.00 -35.20
CA GLU A 98 5.71 -26.33 -35.15
C GLU A 98 4.22 -26.24 -34.78
N GLU A 99 3.34 -27.01 -35.41
CA GLU A 99 1.93 -27.08 -35.01
C GLU A 99 1.70 -28.16 -33.93
N LYS A 100 1.29 -27.75 -32.74
CA LYS A 100 0.94 -28.62 -31.62
C LYS A 100 -0.57 -28.68 -31.41
N GLN A 101 -1.10 -29.89 -31.20
CA GLN A 101 -2.53 -30.09 -30.95
C GLN A 101 -2.83 -30.22 -29.45
N LEU A 102 -3.80 -29.44 -28.98
CA LEU A 102 -4.37 -29.56 -27.64
C LEU A 102 -5.28 -30.79 -27.54
N SER A 103 -5.18 -31.57 -26.46
CA SER A 103 -6.10 -32.67 -26.19
C SER A 103 -7.38 -32.18 -25.52
N VAL A 104 -8.49 -32.26 -26.24
CA VAL A 104 -9.83 -31.90 -25.75
C VAL A 104 -10.67 -33.14 -25.36
N SER A 105 -10.03 -34.31 -25.20
CA SER A 105 -10.76 -35.58 -25.04
C SER A 105 -11.23 -35.91 -23.62
N GLY A 106 -10.86 -35.11 -22.61
CA GLY A 106 -11.22 -35.38 -21.20
C GLY A 106 -10.72 -36.72 -20.66
N ARG A 107 -9.62 -37.26 -21.21
CA ARG A 107 -9.03 -38.54 -20.79
C ARG A 107 -7.83 -38.28 -19.90
N ASN A 108 -7.78 -38.96 -18.76
CA ASN A 108 -6.75 -38.76 -17.73
C ASN A 108 -5.64 -39.83 -17.79
N TRP A 109 -5.48 -40.51 -18.94
CA TRP A 109 -4.43 -41.49 -19.17
C TRP A 109 -3.64 -41.11 -20.43
N GLY A 110 -2.33 -41.28 -20.36
CA GLY A 110 -1.39 -40.73 -21.32
C GLY A 110 0.07 -40.99 -20.94
N GLU A 111 0.98 -40.35 -21.66
CA GLU A 111 2.43 -40.38 -21.48
C GLU A 111 2.92 -39.07 -20.85
N VAL A 112 4.08 -39.08 -20.17
CA VAL A 112 4.65 -37.87 -19.55
C VAL A 112 5.97 -37.53 -20.21
N ASP A 113 6.01 -36.46 -20.99
CA ASP A 113 7.23 -35.98 -21.65
C ASP A 113 7.94 -34.94 -20.76
N LEU A 114 9.21 -35.19 -20.44
CA LEU A 114 10.05 -34.41 -19.51
C LEU A 114 11.13 -33.64 -20.30
N ASN A 115 10.80 -32.42 -20.67
CA ASN A 115 11.51 -31.67 -21.71
C ASN A 115 12.39 -30.56 -21.13
N GLY A 116 13.40 -30.94 -20.34
CA GLY A 116 14.08 -30.04 -19.41
C GLY A 116 13.12 -29.68 -18.27
N ASN A 117 13.07 -28.41 -17.86
CA ASN A 117 12.25 -27.93 -16.74
C ASN A 117 10.71 -28.03 -16.95
N ASN A 118 10.21 -28.65 -18.03
CA ASN A 118 8.78 -28.72 -18.34
C ASN A 118 8.29 -30.18 -18.38
N LEU A 119 7.29 -30.49 -17.56
CA LEU A 119 6.52 -31.73 -17.61
C LEU A 119 5.30 -31.51 -18.51
N THR A 120 5.21 -32.24 -19.61
CA THR A 120 4.08 -32.20 -20.57
C THR A 120 3.30 -33.51 -20.50
N PHE A 121 1.99 -33.45 -20.24
CA PHE A 121 1.13 -34.63 -20.27
C PHE A 121 0.52 -34.84 -21.67
N LEU A 122 0.78 -36.00 -22.28
CA LEU A 122 0.41 -36.33 -23.65
C LEU A 122 -0.71 -37.38 -23.69
N VAL A 123 -1.89 -36.99 -24.17
CA VAL A 123 -3.06 -37.87 -24.28
C VAL A 123 -3.26 -38.23 -25.75
N GLY A 124 -2.81 -39.43 -26.14
CA GLY A 124 -2.87 -39.91 -27.53
C GLY A 124 -2.00 -39.07 -28.47
N GLY A 125 -0.79 -38.71 -28.05
CA GLY A 125 0.13 -37.86 -28.81
C GLY A 125 -0.23 -36.36 -28.85
N LYS A 126 -1.26 -35.93 -28.11
CA LYS A 126 -1.71 -34.53 -28.04
C LYS A 126 -1.46 -33.95 -26.65
N GLN A 127 -0.94 -32.73 -26.57
CA GLN A 127 -0.65 -32.07 -25.29
C GLN A 127 -1.97 -31.76 -24.57
N ALA A 128 -2.18 -32.33 -23.39
CA ALA A 128 -3.34 -32.06 -22.55
C ALA A 128 -3.07 -30.87 -21.61
N PHE A 129 -1.96 -30.92 -20.90
CA PHE A 129 -1.45 -29.83 -20.07
C PHE A 129 0.08 -29.87 -19.97
N GLU A 130 0.67 -28.84 -19.39
CA GLU A 130 2.12 -28.71 -19.17
C GLU A 130 2.37 -27.85 -17.93
N VAL A 131 3.25 -28.32 -17.03
CA VAL A 131 3.66 -27.62 -15.81
C VAL A 131 5.16 -27.40 -15.78
N SER A 132 5.59 -26.28 -15.19
CA SER A 132 6.99 -26.00 -14.87
C SER A 132 7.40 -26.80 -13.64
N LEU A 133 8.56 -27.44 -13.69
CA LEU A 133 9.11 -28.23 -12.59
C LEU A 133 9.84 -27.36 -11.55
N ALA A 134 10.32 -26.17 -11.93
CA ALA A 134 10.79 -25.14 -10.99
C ALA A 134 9.66 -24.47 -10.18
N ASP A 135 8.39 -24.75 -10.51
CA ASP A 135 7.23 -24.33 -9.69
C ASP A 135 6.94 -25.34 -8.55
N VAL A 136 7.48 -26.56 -8.66
CA VAL A 136 7.23 -27.67 -7.72
C VAL A 136 7.98 -27.41 -6.42
N SER A 137 7.26 -27.43 -5.30
CA SER A 137 7.79 -27.20 -3.96
C SER A 137 8.28 -28.45 -3.28
N GLN A 138 7.59 -29.55 -3.54
CA GLN A 138 7.93 -30.85 -3.00
C GLN A 138 7.32 -31.90 -3.94
N THR A 139 8.03 -33.02 -4.12
CA THR A 139 7.41 -34.24 -4.65
C THR A 139 7.49 -35.33 -3.60
N GLN A 140 6.43 -36.13 -3.51
CA GLN A 140 6.28 -37.20 -2.52
C GLN A 140 5.67 -38.44 -3.17
N LEU A 141 6.14 -39.63 -2.79
CA LEU A 141 5.50 -40.88 -3.15
C LEU A 141 4.32 -41.16 -2.23
N GLN A 142 3.11 -41.10 -2.79
CA GLN A 142 1.87 -41.49 -2.10
C GLN A 142 1.68 -43.00 -2.29
N GLY A 143 2.17 -43.78 -1.33
CA GLY A 143 2.10 -45.25 -1.40
C GLY A 143 3.11 -45.85 -2.39
N LYS A 144 2.65 -46.71 -3.31
CA LYS A 144 3.53 -47.47 -4.23
C LYS A 144 3.48 -47.04 -5.69
N ASN A 145 2.39 -46.43 -6.12
CA ASN A 145 2.13 -46.14 -7.53
C ASN A 145 1.91 -44.64 -7.80
N ASP A 146 1.62 -43.84 -6.78
CA ASP A 146 1.18 -42.46 -6.94
C ASP A 146 2.30 -41.48 -6.55
N VAL A 147 2.49 -40.43 -7.36
CA VAL A 147 3.49 -39.39 -7.14
C VAL A 147 2.80 -38.03 -7.08
N LEU A 148 2.83 -37.42 -5.89
CA LEU A 148 2.38 -36.06 -5.65
C LEU A 148 3.47 -35.08 -6.09
N LEU A 149 3.06 -34.00 -6.74
CA LEU A 149 3.85 -32.77 -6.89
C LEU A 149 3.03 -31.65 -6.25
N GLU A 150 3.50 -31.18 -5.10
CA GLU A 150 3.06 -29.93 -4.50
C GLU A 150 3.76 -28.78 -5.23
N PHE A 151 3.08 -27.65 -5.38
CA PHE A 151 3.66 -26.46 -6.00
C PHE A 151 3.67 -25.29 -5.03
N HIS A 152 4.63 -24.38 -5.22
CA HIS A 152 4.66 -23.15 -4.46
C HIS A 152 3.41 -22.31 -4.68
N VAL A 153 2.75 -21.97 -3.58
CA VAL A 153 1.76 -20.88 -3.52
C VAL A 153 2.51 -19.59 -3.84
N ASP A 154 2.22 -19.01 -4.99
CA ASP A 154 2.76 -17.69 -5.36
C ASP A 154 1.86 -16.61 -4.74
N ASP A 155 2.22 -16.17 -3.53
CA ASP A 155 1.54 -15.07 -2.84
C ASP A 155 1.51 -13.77 -3.65
N THR A 156 2.32 -13.63 -4.73
CA THR A 156 2.23 -12.48 -5.63
C THR A 156 1.03 -12.53 -6.57
N ALA A 157 0.54 -13.71 -6.96
CA ALA A 157 -0.47 -13.86 -8.03
C ALA A 157 -1.89 -13.42 -7.65
N GLY A 158 -2.22 -13.39 -6.35
CA GLY A 158 -3.59 -13.33 -5.80
C GLY A 158 -4.36 -12.01 -5.93
N ALA A 159 -4.00 -11.15 -6.88
CA ALA A 159 -4.76 -9.95 -7.24
C ALA A 159 -5.81 -10.21 -8.34
N ASN A 160 -5.46 -11.02 -9.35
CA ASN A 160 -6.29 -11.29 -10.53
C ASN A 160 -6.59 -12.79 -10.74
N GLU A 161 -5.83 -13.71 -10.13
CA GLU A 161 -6.18 -15.15 -10.14
C GLU A 161 -7.31 -15.45 -9.14
N LYS A 162 -8.31 -16.22 -9.58
CA LYS A 162 -9.34 -16.81 -8.71
C LYS A 162 -9.02 -18.23 -8.29
N ASP A 163 -8.39 -18.97 -9.21
CA ASP A 163 -8.04 -20.38 -9.09
C ASP A 163 -6.54 -20.51 -9.34
N SER A 164 -5.83 -21.34 -8.57
CA SER A 164 -4.38 -21.57 -8.73
C SER A 164 -4.03 -23.03 -8.38
N LEU A 165 -3.02 -23.59 -9.04
CA LEU A 165 -2.67 -25.02 -8.91
C LEU A 165 -1.78 -25.26 -7.69
N MET A 166 -2.36 -25.81 -6.62
CA MET A 166 -1.66 -26.12 -5.37
C MET A 166 -0.92 -27.46 -5.43
N GLU A 167 -1.58 -28.50 -5.95
CA GLU A 167 -1.06 -29.87 -5.99
C GLU A 167 -1.52 -30.60 -7.26
N ILE A 168 -0.77 -31.61 -7.69
CA ILE A 168 -1.20 -32.61 -8.66
C ILE A 168 -0.64 -33.99 -8.26
N SER A 169 -1.45 -35.04 -8.36
CA SER A 169 -1.00 -36.42 -8.11
C SER A 169 -1.15 -37.24 -9.39
N PHE A 170 -0.07 -37.92 -9.79
CA PHE A 170 -0.03 -38.82 -10.95
C PHE A 170 -0.05 -40.27 -10.50
N HIS A 171 -0.86 -41.11 -11.14
CA HIS A 171 -0.81 -42.56 -10.97
C HIS A 171 0.11 -43.19 -12.04
N ILE A 172 1.14 -43.92 -11.61
CA ILE A 172 2.09 -44.62 -12.48
C ILE A 172 1.88 -46.14 -12.30
N PRO A 173 1.27 -46.83 -13.29
CA PRO A 173 1.07 -48.28 -13.21
C PRO A 173 2.39 -49.06 -13.17
N ASN A 174 2.39 -50.22 -12.51
CA ASN A 174 3.53 -51.15 -12.56
C ASN A 174 3.77 -51.76 -13.96
N THR A 175 2.84 -51.57 -14.90
CA THR A 175 2.95 -51.91 -16.32
C THR A 175 3.44 -50.74 -17.20
N ASN A 176 3.86 -49.63 -16.60
CA ASN A 176 4.35 -48.46 -17.34
C ASN A 176 5.66 -48.79 -18.10
N THR A 177 5.67 -48.53 -19.40
CA THR A 177 6.78 -48.81 -20.33
C THR A 177 7.75 -47.64 -20.53
N GLN A 178 7.43 -46.47 -19.97
CA GLN A 178 8.23 -45.24 -20.08
C GLN A 178 9.21 -45.09 -18.91
N PHE A 179 8.73 -45.35 -17.69
CA PHE A 179 9.52 -45.30 -16.45
C PHE A 179 9.75 -46.72 -15.92
N VAL A 180 10.47 -47.54 -16.71
CA VAL A 180 10.71 -48.95 -16.40
C VAL A 180 11.48 -49.09 -15.07
N GLY A 181 10.82 -49.68 -14.08
CA GLY A 181 11.37 -49.95 -12.75
C GLY A 181 11.94 -51.37 -12.58
N ASP A 182 12.43 -51.63 -11.38
CA ASP A 182 12.91 -52.93 -10.92
C ASP A 182 12.20 -53.33 -9.61
N GLU A 183 12.44 -54.54 -9.09
CA GLU A 183 11.76 -55.02 -7.86
C GLU A 183 12.07 -54.18 -6.60
N THR A 184 13.14 -53.39 -6.61
CA THR A 184 13.52 -52.48 -5.51
C THR A 184 13.06 -51.04 -5.74
N ARG A 185 12.80 -50.64 -6.99
CA ARG A 185 12.38 -49.28 -7.40
C ARG A 185 11.23 -49.38 -8.41
N PRO A 186 9.96 -49.30 -7.97
CA PRO A 186 8.81 -49.38 -8.87
C PRO A 186 8.79 -48.20 -9.87
N PRO A 187 8.03 -48.30 -10.98
CA PRO A 187 7.91 -47.21 -11.96
C PRO A 187 7.57 -45.82 -11.38
N ALA A 188 6.78 -45.76 -10.31
CA ALA A 188 6.51 -44.52 -9.59
C ALA A 188 7.76 -43.91 -8.93
N GLN A 189 8.64 -44.74 -8.34
CA GLN A 189 9.93 -44.30 -7.82
C GLN A 189 10.82 -43.78 -8.95
N VAL A 190 10.88 -44.48 -10.10
CA VAL A 190 11.67 -44.05 -11.25
C VAL A 190 11.17 -42.71 -11.82
N PHE A 191 9.85 -42.49 -11.83
CA PHE A 191 9.25 -41.22 -12.22
C PHE A 191 9.59 -40.10 -11.21
N HIS A 192 9.34 -40.33 -9.93
CA HIS A 192 9.68 -39.42 -8.82
C HIS A 192 11.16 -39.02 -8.84
N ASP A 193 12.07 -40.00 -8.97
CA ASP A 193 13.52 -39.77 -9.04
C ASP A 193 13.94 -39.01 -10.30
N ASN A 194 13.12 -38.99 -11.35
CA ASN A 194 13.35 -38.15 -12.53
C ASN A 194 12.78 -36.74 -12.37
N ILE A 195 11.70 -36.58 -11.57
CA ILE A 195 11.24 -35.25 -11.14
C ILE A 195 12.28 -34.60 -10.22
N LEU A 196 12.81 -35.32 -9.21
CA LEU A 196 13.85 -34.84 -8.28
C LEU A 196 15.17 -34.42 -8.95
N LYS A 197 15.45 -34.85 -10.19
CA LYS A 197 16.66 -34.47 -10.96
C LYS A 197 16.46 -33.23 -11.83
N VAL A 198 15.23 -32.75 -11.97
CA VAL A 198 14.81 -31.81 -13.02
C VAL A 198 14.04 -30.61 -12.44
N ALA A 199 13.18 -30.87 -11.45
CA ALA A 199 12.80 -29.87 -10.47
C ALA A 199 14.00 -29.63 -9.54
N ASP A 200 14.13 -28.42 -8.98
CA ASP A 200 15.19 -28.04 -8.01
C ASP A 200 14.92 -28.62 -6.60
N VAL A 201 14.22 -29.76 -6.55
CA VAL A 201 13.68 -30.38 -5.32
C VAL A 201 14.71 -31.38 -4.80
N GLY A 202 15.81 -30.85 -4.25
CA GLY A 202 16.79 -31.65 -3.52
C GLY A 202 16.16 -32.32 -2.30
N ALA A 203 16.69 -33.49 -1.90
CA ALA A 203 16.27 -34.19 -0.69
C ALA A 203 16.87 -33.55 0.57
N GLY A 204 16.47 -32.32 0.85
CA GLY A 204 16.92 -31.47 1.96
C GLY A 204 16.27 -30.09 1.83
N VAL A 205 16.31 -29.30 2.89
CA VAL A 205 15.97 -27.87 2.79
C VAL A 205 16.88 -27.25 1.74
N GLU A 206 16.34 -26.53 0.75
CA GLU A 206 17.15 -25.81 -0.24
C GLU A 206 18.23 -25.00 0.50
N GLU A 207 19.51 -25.27 0.22
CA GLU A 207 20.59 -24.58 0.91
C GLU A 207 20.65 -23.15 0.34
N ALA A 208 20.12 -22.21 1.12
CA ALA A 208 20.07 -20.81 0.73
C ALA A 208 21.47 -20.32 0.36
N VAL A 209 21.60 -19.79 -0.87
CA VAL A 209 22.82 -19.18 -1.41
C VAL A 209 23.42 -18.19 -0.42
N VAL A 210 22.57 -17.45 0.29
CA VAL A 210 22.93 -16.70 1.50
C VAL A 210 21.66 -16.41 2.32
N THR A 211 21.77 -16.44 3.65
CA THR A 211 20.69 -16.06 4.57
C THR A 211 21.08 -14.81 5.36
N PHE A 212 20.22 -13.80 5.35
CA PHE A 212 20.35 -12.62 6.21
C PHE A 212 19.34 -12.72 7.36
N GLU A 213 19.82 -13.00 8.56
CA GLU A 213 18.95 -13.24 9.72
C GLU A 213 18.37 -11.96 10.31
N GLY A 214 17.14 -12.05 10.85
CA GLY A 214 16.57 -11.02 11.71
C GLY A 214 16.43 -9.63 11.09
N ILE A 215 16.21 -9.53 9.78
CA ILE A 215 16.01 -8.24 9.10
C ILE A 215 14.66 -7.64 9.49
N ALA A 216 14.65 -6.33 9.74
CA ALA A 216 13.43 -5.58 10.04
C ALA A 216 12.71 -5.22 8.74
N ILE A 217 11.47 -5.70 8.56
CA ILE A 217 10.62 -5.32 7.43
C ILE A 217 9.49 -4.44 7.95
N LEU A 218 9.41 -3.21 7.43
CA LEU A 218 8.40 -2.23 7.83
C LEU A 218 7.06 -2.49 7.12
N THR A 219 7.14 -2.90 5.85
CA THR A 219 6.00 -3.17 4.99
C THR A 219 6.31 -4.41 4.13
N PRO A 220 5.58 -5.54 4.25
CA PRO A 220 4.64 -5.86 5.32
C PRO A 220 5.36 -5.97 6.68
N ARG A 221 4.76 -5.42 7.74
CA ARG A 221 5.42 -5.34 9.06
C ARG A 221 5.75 -6.72 9.64
N GLY A 222 7.02 -6.88 10.06
CA GLY A 222 7.51 -8.03 10.82
C GLY A 222 9.04 -8.04 10.93
N ARG A 223 9.59 -9.11 11.52
CA ARG A 223 11.02 -9.40 11.53
C ARG A 223 11.22 -10.77 10.89
N TYR A 224 12.11 -10.85 9.91
CA TYR A 224 12.20 -11.95 8.97
C TYR A 224 13.65 -12.40 8.76
N ASN A 225 13.87 -13.69 8.58
CA ASN A 225 15.08 -14.21 7.97
C ASN A 225 14.89 -14.14 6.45
N VAL A 226 15.89 -13.64 5.74
CA VAL A 226 15.82 -13.33 4.30
C VAL A 226 16.76 -14.29 3.59
N GLU A 227 16.21 -15.40 3.12
CA GLU A 227 16.93 -16.47 2.40
C GLU A 227 16.93 -16.15 0.90
N LEU A 228 18.11 -16.05 0.28
CA LEU A 228 18.25 -15.97 -1.17
C LEU A 228 18.54 -17.36 -1.72
N HIS A 229 17.73 -17.83 -2.66
CA HIS A 229 17.88 -19.13 -3.35
C HIS A 229 18.21 -18.90 -4.83
N LEU A 230 18.43 -19.95 -5.62
CA LEU A 230 18.88 -19.80 -7.02
C LEU A 230 17.82 -19.27 -8.01
N SER A 231 16.54 -19.36 -7.61
CA SER A 231 15.36 -19.04 -8.44
C SER A 231 14.36 -18.07 -7.77
N PHE A 232 14.41 -17.91 -6.44
CA PHE A 232 13.48 -17.07 -5.66
C PHE A 232 14.13 -16.48 -4.39
N LEU A 233 13.43 -15.53 -3.79
CA LEU A 233 13.66 -15.01 -2.44
C LEU A 233 12.61 -15.62 -1.49
N ARG A 234 13.02 -16.03 -0.29
CA ARG A 234 12.09 -16.36 0.81
C ARG A 234 12.26 -15.41 1.97
N LEU A 235 11.13 -14.98 2.54
CA LEU A 235 11.06 -14.25 3.80
C LEU A 235 10.47 -15.19 4.85
N GLN A 236 11.34 -15.86 5.61
CA GLN A 236 10.90 -16.74 6.69
C GLN A 236 10.58 -15.89 7.94
N GLY A 237 9.43 -16.12 8.58
CA GLY A 237 8.99 -15.30 9.71
C GLY A 237 8.11 -16.06 10.71
N GLN A 238 8.21 -15.71 11.99
CA GLN A 238 7.61 -16.44 13.13
C GLN A 238 6.09 -16.76 13.03
N ALA A 239 5.35 -16.07 12.14
CA ALA A 239 3.91 -16.27 11.97
C ALA A 239 3.45 -16.29 10.50
N ASN A 240 4.33 -15.98 9.54
CA ASN A 240 4.04 -15.94 8.10
C ASN A 240 5.39 -16.12 7.38
N ASP A 241 5.46 -17.07 6.45
CA ASP A 241 6.54 -17.14 5.46
C ASP A 241 6.02 -16.60 4.12
N PHE A 242 6.89 -16.00 3.30
CA PHE A 242 6.58 -15.65 1.91
C PHE A 242 7.65 -16.21 0.96
N LYS A 243 7.24 -16.80 -0.16
CA LYS A 243 8.14 -17.12 -1.29
C LYS A 243 7.84 -16.19 -2.46
N ILE A 244 8.89 -15.57 -3.00
CA ILE A 244 8.82 -14.50 -3.99
C ILE A 244 9.72 -14.88 -5.17
N GLN A 245 9.11 -15.26 -6.29
CA GLN A 245 9.84 -15.59 -7.50
C GLN A 245 10.61 -14.38 -8.04
N TYR A 246 11.82 -14.59 -8.55
CA TYR A 246 12.63 -13.50 -9.11
C TYR A 246 12.07 -12.90 -10.41
N SER A 247 11.14 -13.59 -11.07
CA SER A 247 10.30 -13.05 -12.14
C SER A 247 9.53 -11.81 -11.66
N SER A 248 8.85 -11.92 -10.52
CA SER A 248 8.01 -10.87 -9.92
C SER A 248 8.80 -9.65 -9.42
N VAL A 249 10.12 -9.77 -9.23
CA VAL A 249 10.98 -8.64 -8.83
C VAL A 249 11.24 -7.70 -10.02
N VAL A 250 10.59 -6.53 -10.00
CA VAL A 250 10.68 -5.50 -11.05
C VAL A 250 11.91 -4.61 -10.87
N ARG A 251 12.13 -4.12 -9.65
CA ARG A 251 13.17 -3.12 -9.35
C ARG A 251 13.56 -3.15 -7.88
N LEU A 252 14.85 -2.93 -7.63
CA LEU A 252 15.41 -2.70 -6.30
C LEU A 252 15.66 -1.20 -6.12
N PHE A 253 15.43 -0.68 -4.93
CA PHE A 253 15.81 0.67 -4.52
C PHE A 253 16.69 0.59 -3.29
N LEU A 254 17.78 1.35 -3.27
CA LEU A 254 18.68 1.49 -2.12
C LEU A 254 18.69 2.96 -1.71
N LEU A 255 18.08 3.27 -0.56
CA LEU A 255 17.69 4.63 -0.17
C LEU A 255 18.16 4.91 1.26
N PRO A 256 19.35 5.52 1.44
CA PRO A 256 19.88 5.88 2.75
C PRO A 256 19.00 6.94 3.44
N LYS A 257 18.70 6.75 4.73
CA LYS A 257 17.86 7.68 5.48
C LYS A 257 18.73 8.78 6.10
N SER A 258 18.50 10.02 5.71
CA SER A 258 19.19 11.17 6.29
C SER A 258 18.92 11.30 7.79
N ASN A 259 19.98 11.57 8.56
CA ASN A 259 19.96 11.79 10.01
C ASN A 259 19.46 10.59 10.86
N GLN A 260 19.58 9.35 10.36
CA GLN A 260 19.43 8.11 11.13
C GLN A 260 20.42 7.03 10.65
N PRO A 261 20.86 6.08 11.50
CA PRO A 261 21.82 5.02 11.15
C PRO A 261 21.16 3.88 10.34
N HIS A 262 20.24 4.21 9.43
CA HIS A 262 19.43 3.25 8.70
C HIS A 262 19.36 3.51 7.21
N THR A 263 19.34 2.43 6.44
CA THR A 263 19.19 2.46 4.99
C THR A 263 18.01 1.58 4.60
N PHE A 264 17.08 2.15 3.83
CA PHE A 264 15.96 1.40 3.28
C PHE A 264 16.40 0.66 2.02
N VAL A 265 16.09 -0.63 1.97
CA VAL A 265 16.11 -1.40 0.73
C VAL A 265 14.66 -1.72 0.38
N VAL A 266 14.22 -1.31 -0.81
CA VAL A 266 12.83 -1.55 -1.25
C VAL A 266 12.83 -2.46 -2.47
N ILE A 267 12.16 -3.60 -2.33
CA ILE A 267 11.91 -4.54 -3.42
C ILE A 267 10.53 -4.21 -3.99
N SER A 268 10.46 -3.75 -5.24
CA SER A 268 9.19 -3.52 -5.93
C SER A 268 8.80 -4.75 -6.75
N LEU A 269 7.56 -5.18 -6.55
CA LEU A 269 7.00 -6.41 -7.06
C LEU A 269 5.86 -6.14 -8.04
N ASP A 270 5.83 -6.89 -9.13
CA ASP A 270 4.66 -7.07 -9.97
C ASP A 270 4.59 -8.55 -10.41
N PRO A 271 3.57 -9.32 -9.98
CA PRO A 271 2.43 -8.90 -9.15
C PRO A 271 2.81 -8.75 -7.64
N PRO A 272 1.92 -8.21 -6.77
CA PRO A 272 2.26 -7.84 -5.37
C PRO A 272 2.00 -8.96 -4.35
N ILE A 273 2.89 -9.20 -3.37
CA ILE A 273 2.65 -10.24 -2.33
C ILE A 273 1.40 -9.95 -1.50
N ARG A 274 0.71 -11.02 -1.08
CA ARG A 274 -0.49 -10.98 -0.25
C ARG A 274 -0.22 -11.37 1.20
N LYS A 275 -0.80 -10.65 2.16
CA LYS A 275 -0.84 -11.03 3.60
C LYS A 275 -2.26 -10.81 4.11
N GLY A 276 -3.01 -11.90 4.30
CA GLY A 276 -4.45 -11.82 4.54
C GLY A 276 -5.18 -11.25 3.33
N GLN A 277 -5.98 -10.20 3.51
CA GLN A 277 -6.65 -9.50 2.39
C GLN A 277 -5.77 -8.41 1.74
N THR A 278 -4.67 -8.00 2.40
CA THR A 278 -3.85 -6.86 1.95
C THR A 278 -2.78 -7.29 0.95
N LEU A 279 -2.63 -6.51 -0.13
CA LEU A 279 -1.57 -6.66 -1.13
C LEU A 279 -0.44 -5.64 -0.88
N TYR A 280 0.80 -6.03 -1.14
CA TYR A 280 2.00 -5.22 -0.93
C TYR A 280 2.87 -5.21 -2.21
N PRO A 281 2.78 -4.17 -3.06
CA PRO A 281 3.63 -4.02 -4.25
C PRO A 281 5.08 -3.63 -3.92
N HIS A 282 5.35 -3.28 -2.66
CA HIS A 282 6.68 -2.88 -2.19
C HIS A 282 6.99 -3.55 -0.85
N ILE A 283 8.08 -4.31 -0.79
CA ILE A 283 8.67 -4.80 0.45
C ILE A 283 9.71 -3.79 0.91
N VAL A 284 9.47 -3.12 2.04
CA VAL A 284 10.37 -2.11 2.63
C VAL A 284 11.16 -2.74 3.77
N MET A 285 12.42 -3.09 3.49
CA MET A 285 13.39 -3.57 4.46
C MET A 285 14.16 -2.39 5.06
N GLN A 286 14.44 -2.44 6.35
CA GLN A 286 15.27 -1.48 7.08
C GLN A 286 16.54 -2.18 7.55
N PHE A 287 17.67 -1.81 6.95
CA PHE A 287 19.00 -2.22 7.38
C PHE A 287 19.64 -1.13 8.25
N GLU A 288 20.57 -1.52 9.10
CA GLU A 288 21.50 -0.60 9.76
C GLU A 288 22.59 -0.19 8.75
N THR A 289 22.91 1.10 8.68
CA THR A 289 23.79 1.65 7.63
C THR A 289 25.23 1.16 7.79
N ASP A 290 25.77 1.21 9.01
CA ASP A 290 27.18 0.94 9.29
C ASP A 290 27.45 -0.53 9.65
N SER A 291 26.42 -1.38 9.60
CA SER A 291 26.52 -2.81 9.90
C SER A 291 27.26 -3.54 8.77
N VAL A 292 28.44 -4.07 9.09
CA VAL A 292 29.26 -4.88 8.19
C VAL A 292 28.90 -6.35 8.35
N VAL A 293 28.72 -7.04 7.22
CA VAL A 293 28.55 -8.49 7.17
C VAL A 293 29.72 -9.12 6.40
N GLU A 294 30.05 -10.35 6.76
CA GLU A 294 30.91 -11.25 6.00
C GLU A 294 30.05 -12.46 5.64
N SER A 295 29.90 -12.75 4.34
CA SER A 295 28.95 -13.73 3.82
C SER A 295 29.58 -14.54 2.70
N GLU A 296 29.73 -15.84 2.93
CA GLU A 296 30.11 -16.80 1.90
C GLU A 296 28.85 -17.28 1.14
N LEU A 297 28.96 -17.51 -0.16
CA LEU A 297 27.85 -17.93 -1.01
C LEU A 297 27.88 -19.44 -1.27
N SER A 298 26.85 -20.16 -0.82
CA SER A 298 26.64 -21.57 -1.15
C SER A 298 26.16 -21.72 -2.60
N ILE A 299 27.09 -21.73 -3.56
CA ILE A 299 26.84 -21.96 -4.99
C ILE A 299 27.87 -22.96 -5.53
N SER A 300 27.43 -23.92 -6.34
CA SER A 300 28.31 -24.88 -6.99
C SER A 300 29.26 -24.23 -8.02
N ASP A 301 30.46 -24.79 -8.13
CA ASP A 301 31.54 -24.29 -8.99
C ASP A 301 31.12 -24.18 -10.47
N ASP A 302 30.31 -25.12 -10.96
CA ASP A 302 29.81 -25.09 -12.34
C ASP A 302 28.87 -23.91 -12.59
N LEU A 303 27.98 -23.58 -11.65
CA LEU A 303 27.05 -22.44 -11.77
C LEU A 303 27.79 -21.09 -11.62
N MET A 304 28.80 -21.03 -10.75
CA MET A 304 29.68 -19.87 -10.64
C MET A 304 30.48 -19.64 -11.94
N ASN A 305 31.05 -20.69 -12.53
CA ASN A 305 31.84 -20.57 -13.76
C ASN A 305 31.02 -20.36 -15.04
N THR A 306 29.72 -20.65 -15.03
CA THR A 306 28.83 -20.51 -16.21
C THR A 306 27.88 -19.31 -16.12
N ARG A 307 26.95 -19.29 -15.16
CA ARG A 307 25.84 -18.32 -15.09
C ARG A 307 26.27 -17.01 -14.42
N PHE A 308 27.07 -17.10 -13.36
CA PHE A 308 27.44 -15.99 -12.49
C PHE A 308 28.88 -15.50 -12.63
N LYS A 309 29.61 -16.02 -13.62
CA LYS A 309 30.99 -15.65 -13.90
C LYS A 309 31.13 -14.15 -14.08
N ASP A 310 32.12 -13.57 -13.40
CA ASP A 310 32.45 -12.14 -13.37
C ASP A 310 31.27 -11.24 -12.89
N LYS A 311 30.30 -11.82 -12.15
CA LYS A 311 29.12 -11.14 -11.57
C LYS A 311 29.00 -11.35 -10.06
N LEU A 312 29.15 -12.59 -9.60
CA LEU A 312 29.18 -12.95 -8.17
C LEU A 312 30.58 -13.39 -7.74
N GLU A 313 30.91 -13.06 -6.50
CA GLU A 313 32.10 -13.53 -5.79
C GLU A 313 31.68 -14.58 -4.73
N ARG A 314 32.58 -15.51 -4.37
CA ARG A 314 32.25 -16.56 -3.38
C ARG A 314 32.12 -16.05 -1.94
N SER A 315 32.73 -14.91 -1.63
CA SER A 315 32.71 -14.31 -0.30
C SER A 315 32.61 -12.81 -0.44
N TYR A 316 31.69 -12.21 0.31
CA TYR A 316 31.45 -10.77 0.36
C TYR A 316 31.74 -10.24 1.75
N LYS A 317 32.50 -9.15 1.83
CA LYS A 317 32.77 -8.43 3.07
C LYS A 317 32.50 -6.94 2.88
N GLY A 318 31.46 -6.42 3.54
CA GLY A 318 31.02 -5.03 3.33
C GLY A 318 29.73 -4.71 4.07
N LEU A 319 29.16 -3.54 3.80
CA LEU A 319 27.91 -3.10 4.44
C LEU A 319 26.77 -4.05 4.06
N ILE A 320 26.01 -4.53 5.05
CA ILE A 320 24.98 -5.58 4.89
C ILE A 320 23.97 -5.24 3.79
N HIS A 321 23.60 -3.96 3.65
CA HIS A 321 22.66 -3.51 2.64
C HIS A 321 23.25 -3.48 1.22
N GLU A 322 24.57 -3.28 1.06
CA GLU A 322 25.26 -3.34 -0.24
C GLU A 322 25.52 -4.80 -0.65
N VAL A 323 25.89 -5.67 0.29
CA VAL A 323 26.02 -7.12 0.05
C VAL A 323 24.67 -7.69 -0.37
N PHE A 324 23.62 -7.47 0.42
CA PHE A 324 22.26 -7.93 0.13
C PHE A 324 21.76 -7.45 -1.24
N THR A 325 21.86 -6.15 -1.54
CA THR A 325 21.37 -5.62 -2.82
C THR A 325 22.22 -6.08 -4.02
N THR A 326 23.51 -6.35 -3.83
CA THR A 326 24.38 -6.88 -4.89
C THR A 326 24.04 -8.33 -5.22
N VAL A 327 23.91 -9.21 -4.22
CA VAL A 327 23.55 -10.62 -4.45
C VAL A 327 22.14 -10.72 -5.04
N LEU A 328 21.15 -10.04 -4.45
CA LEU A 328 19.77 -10.05 -4.94
C LEU A 328 19.65 -9.47 -6.37
N ARG A 329 20.45 -8.44 -6.73
CA ARG A 329 20.51 -7.90 -8.11
C ARG A 329 20.93 -8.97 -9.12
N TRP A 330 21.95 -9.77 -8.80
CA TRP A 330 22.49 -10.73 -9.76
C TRP A 330 21.66 -12.01 -9.86
N LEU A 331 21.04 -12.45 -8.77
CA LEU A 331 20.10 -13.57 -8.78
C LEU A 331 18.78 -13.21 -9.50
N SER A 332 18.25 -12.00 -9.29
CA SER A 332 16.96 -11.57 -9.88
C SER A 332 17.02 -10.84 -11.22
N GLY A 333 18.22 -10.39 -11.63
CA GLY A 333 18.44 -9.49 -12.76
C GLY A 333 17.87 -8.07 -12.55
N ALA A 334 17.31 -7.75 -11.39
CA ALA A 334 16.64 -6.48 -11.14
C ALA A 334 17.62 -5.31 -10.99
N LYS A 335 17.33 -4.19 -11.67
CA LYS A 335 18.18 -2.99 -11.64
C LYS A 335 18.02 -2.24 -10.32
N ILE A 336 19.15 -1.98 -9.63
CA ILE A 336 19.19 -1.16 -8.42
C ILE A 336 19.03 0.32 -8.79
N THR A 337 18.25 1.05 -7.99
CA THR A 337 18.04 2.49 -8.07
C THR A 337 18.56 3.12 -6.78
N LYS A 338 19.69 3.81 -6.85
CA LYS A 338 20.19 4.69 -5.75
C LYS A 338 19.50 6.09 -5.86
N PRO A 339 19.60 6.99 -4.87
CA PRO A 339 18.98 8.31 -4.96
C PRO A 339 19.52 9.15 -6.12
N GLY A 340 18.76 10.18 -6.52
CA GLY A 340 19.14 11.07 -7.61
C GLY A 340 20.15 12.16 -7.25
N LYS A 341 20.25 13.16 -8.14
CA LYS A 341 21.04 14.39 -7.91
C LYS A 341 20.42 15.33 -6.87
N PHE A 342 19.19 15.07 -6.41
CA PHE A 342 18.53 15.86 -5.37
C PHE A 342 19.38 15.95 -4.09
N ARG A 343 19.37 17.11 -3.45
CA ARG A 343 19.84 17.30 -2.08
C ARG A 343 18.83 18.09 -1.27
N SER A 344 18.57 17.64 -0.06
CA SER A 344 17.80 18.37 0.94
C SER A 344 18.69 19.43 1.62
N SER A 345 18.07 20.42 2.24
CA SER A 345 18.70 21.45 3.08
C SER A 345 19.59 20.89 4.20
N GLN A 346 19.37 19.62 4.61
CA GLN A 346 20.13 18.90 5.62
C GLN A 346 21.21 17.98 5.00
N ASP A 347 21.71 18.32 3.80
CA ASP A 347 22.51 17.49 2.88
C ASP A 347 21.92 16.07 2.65
N GLY A 348 20.59 16.00 2.69
CA GLY A 348 19.86 14.73 2.65
C GLY A 348 19.53 14.25 1.24
N PHE A 349 19.15 12.98 1.11
CA PHE A 349 18.62 12.41 -0.14
C PHE A 349 17.08 12.44 -0.23
N ALA A 350 16.42 12.87 0.84
CA ALA A 350 14.97 12.87 0.98
C ALA A 350 14.50 14.09 1.79
N VAL A 351 13.22 14.42 1.63
CA VAL A 351 12.52 15.46 2.36
C VAL A 351 11.56 14.81 3.36
N LYS A 352 11.48 15.34 4.58
CA LYS A 352 10.48 14.91 5.58
C LYS A 352 9.11 15.44 5.15
N SER A 353 8.10 14.57 5.16
CA SER A 353 6.72 14.90 4.81
C SER A 353 5.76 13.88 5.41
N SER A 354 4.47 14.22 5.44
CA SER A 354 3.39 13.33 5.88
C SER A 354 2.47 13.03 4.69
N LEU A 355 2.12 11.75 4.47
CA LEU A 355 1.16 11.35 3.44
C LEU A 355 -0.11 10.84 4.11
N LYS A 356 -1.23 11.52 3.86
CA LYS A 356 -2.51 11.30 4.57
C LYS A 356 -2.34 11.52 6.08
N ALA A 357 -2.25 10.46 6.87
CA ALA A 357 -2.10 10.50 8.33
C ALA A 357 -0.82 9.77 8.84
N GLU A 358 0.12 9.49 7.95
CA GLU A 358 1.36 8.77 8.25
C GLU A 358 2.58 9.65 7.94
N ASP A 359 3.49 9.80 8.91
CA ASP A 359 4.74 10.54 8.74
C ASP A 359 5.82 9.69 8.06
N GLY A 360 6.62 10.32 7.20
CA GLY A 360 7.65 9.62 6.44
C GLY A 360 8.68 10.53 5.78
N VAL A 361 9.25 10.03 4.70
CA VAL A 361 10.26 10.69 3.88
C VAL A 361 9.94 10.47 2.40
N LEU A 362 9.94 11.57 1.65
CA LEU A 362 9.77 11.62 0.21
C LEU A 362 11.17 11.66 -0.44
N TYR A 363 11.50 10.67 -1.26
CA TYR A 363 12.73 10.63 -2.06
C TYR A 363 12.45 11.12 -3.49
N PRO A 364 12.99 12.28 -3.93
CA PRO A 364 12.99 12.67 -5.33
C PRO A 364 14.05 11.85 -6.09
N LEU A 365 13.61 10.99 -7.02
CA LEU A 365 14.46 10.10 -7.81
C LEU A 365 14.51 10.58 -9.27
N GLU A 366 15.49 10.09 -10.03
CA GLU A 366 15.70 10.51 -11.43
C GLU A 366 14.51 10.24 -12.37
N LYS A 367 13.55 9.40 -11.97
CA LYS A 367 12.37 9.00 -12.76
C LYS A 367 11.04 8.98 -11.98
N GLY A 368 10.99 9.53 -10.78
CA GLY A 368 9.79 9.48 -9.94
C GLY A 368 10.02 9.95 -8.52
N PHE A 369 8.96 9.99 -7.73
CA PHE A 369 9.00 10.20 -6.28
C PHE A 369 8.71 8.90 -5.56
N PHE A 370 9.40 8.63 -4.45
CA PHE A 370 9.11 7.48 -3.60
C PHE A 370 8.92 7.92 -2.15
N PHE A 371 7.69 7.85 -1.65
CA PHE A 371 7.38 8.06 -0.24
C PHE A 371 7.51 6.76 0.57
N LEU A 372 8.18 6.84 1.71
CA LEU A 372 8.49 5.73 2.61
C LEU A 372 8.38 6.15 4.09
N PRO A 373 8.07 5.23 5.03
CA PRO A 373 7.97 3.78 4.85
C PRO A 373 6.54 3.24 4.68
N LYS A 374 5.51 4.05 4.95
CA LYS A 374 4.11 3.61 5.00
C LYS A 374 3.15 4.76 4.67
N PRO A 375 2.19 4.58 3.73
CA PRO A 375 2.18 3.52 2.71
C PRO A 375 3.36 3.74 1.73
N PRO A 376 4.12 2.70 1.34
CA PRO A 376 5.15 2.86 0.31
C PRO A 376 4.47 3.29 -0.99
N THR A 377 4.80 4.47 -1.48
CA THR A 377 4.09 5.08 -2.62
C THR A 377 5.12 5.55 -3.64
N LEU A 378 5.26 4.80 -4.72
CA LEU A 378 6.09 5.13 -5.88
C LEU A 378 5.23 5.79 -6.96
N ILE A 379 5.62 7.00 -7.38
CA ILE A 379 4.97 7.77 -8.45
C ILE A 379 6.00 7.99 -9.55
N LEU A 380 5.74 7.59 -10.80
CA LEU A 380 6.69 7.81 -11.90
C LEU A 380 6.46 9.16 -12.58
N HIS A 381 7.53 9.83 -13.03
CA HIS A 381 7.41 11.10 -13.77
C HIS A 381 6.55 10.98 -15.03
N ASP A 382 6.53 9.80 -15.66
CA ASP A 382 5.72 9.51 -16.84
C ASP A 382 4.20 9.52 -16.53
N GLU A 383 3.80 9.36 -15.26
CA GLU A 383 2.42 9.26 -14.77
C GLU A 383 1.87 10.61 -14.24
N ILE A 384 2.75 11.52 -13.81
CA ILE A 384 2.40 12.88 -13.34
C ILE A 384 1.87 13.72 -14.53
N ASP A 385 0.81 14.50 -14.31
CA ASP A 385 0.47 15.60 -15.23
C ASP A 385 1.05 16.94 -14.77
N TYR A 386 0.88 17.28 -13.49
CA TYR A 386 1.47 18.47 -12.88
C TYR A 386 1.77 18.31 -11.38
N VAL A 387 2.53 19.27 -10.85
CA VAL A 387 2.89 19.42 -9.44
C VAL A 387 2.45 20.80 -8.93
N GLU A 388 2.06 20.88 -7.65
CA GLU A 388 1.55 22.10 -7.02
C GLU A 388 2.17 22.31 -5.62
N PHE A 389 2.25 23.56 -5.18
CA PHE A 389 2.93 23.96 -3.93
C PHE A 389 2.00 24.86 -3.11
N GLU A 390 1.26 24.28 -2.18
CA GLU A 390 0.20 24.92 -1.39
C GLU A 390 0.76 25.56 -0.10
N ARG A 391 0.17 26.68 0.34
CA ARG A 391 0.46 27.26 1.67
C ARG A 391 -0.18 26.36 2.74
N HIS A 392 0.55 26.03 3.80
CA HIS A 392 0.04 25.10 4.83
C HIS A 392 -1.12 25.73 5.63
N ALA A 393 -2.36 25.39 5.26
CA ALA A 393 -3.59 26.06 5.71
C ALA A 393 -4.02 25.81 7.17
N ALA A 394 -3.18 25.17 8.00
CA ALA A 394 -3.48 24.96 9.43
C ALA A 394 -3.16 26.23 10.24
N GLY A 395 -4.18 27.06 10.49
CA GLY A 395 -4.03 28.38 11.10
C GLY A 395 -3.29 28.40 12.45
N GLY A 396 -2.21 29.19 12.53
CA GLY A 396 -1.48 29.42 13.78
C GLY A 396 0.01 29.77 13.63
N ALA A 397 0.32 31.01 13.20
CA ALA A 397 1.58 31.74 13.40
C ALA A 397 2.93 31.13 12.92
N ASN A 398 2.99 29.89 12.42
CA ASN A 398 4.23 29.22 12.02
C ASN A 398 4.30 28.91 10.52
N MET A 399 4.63 29.92 9.70
CA MET A 399 4.84 29.83 8.23
C MET A 399 6.14 29.08 7.83
N HIS A 400 6.49 28.04 8.58
CA HIS A 400 7.71 27.24 8.41
C HIS A 400 7.53 26.00 7.52
N TYR A 401 6.29 25.70 7.11
CA TYR A 401 5.94 24.52 6.32
C TYR A 401 5.08 24.89 5.11
N PHE A 402 5.16 24.06 4.07
CA PHE A 402 4.28 24.05 2.90
C PHE A 402 3.85 22.61 2.59
N ASP A 403 2.82 22.45 1.77
CA ASP A 403 2.33 21.16 1.30
C ASP A 403 2.56 21.05 -0.23
N LEU A 404 2.81 19.83 -0.72
CA LEU A 404 3.17 19.53 -2.11
C LEU A 404 2.15 18.55 -2.69
N SER A 405 1.28 19.00 -3.60
CA SER A 405 0.41 18.12 -4.36
C SER A 405 1.07 17.64 -5.66
N ILE A 406 0.84 16.37 -6.00
CA ILE A 406 1.21 15.76 -7.27
C ILE A 406 -0.04 15.12 -7.88
N ARG A 407 -0.55 15.68 -8.99
CA ARG A 407 -1.72 15.16 -9.71
C ARG A 407 -1.28 14.26 -10.86
N LEU A 408 -1.82 13.05 -10.90
CA LEU A 408 -1.53 12.06 -11.94
C LEU A 408 -2.45 12.26 -13.15
N LYS A 409 -2.01 11.77 -14.31
CA LYS A 409 -2.81 11.71 -15.56
C LYS A 409 -4.07 10.83 -15.46
N THR A 410 -4.23 10.10 -14.35
CA THR A 410 -5.43 9.32 -14.00
C THR A 410 -6.36 10.06 -13.03
N ASP A 411 -6.18 11.37 -12.90
CA ASP A 411 -6.88 12.29 -11.99
C ASP A 411 -6.81 11.96 -10.49
N HIS A 412 -5.86 11.11 -10.11
CA HIS A 412 -5.57 10.79 -8.70
C HIS A 412 -4.50 11.74 -8.16
N GLU A 413 -4.71 12.24 -6.94
CA GLU A 413 -3.86 13.25 -6.31
C GLU A 413 -3.10 12.70 -5.10
N HIS A 414 -1.84 13.10 -4.98
CA HIS A 414 -0.96 12.76 -3.87
C HIS A 414 -0.46 14.02 -3.16
N LEU A 415 -1.19 14.44 -2.13
CA LEU A 415 -0.84 15.57 -1.27
C LEU A 415 0.14 15.15 -0.16
N PHE A 416 1.37 15.67 -0.22
CA PHE A 416 2.43 15.49 0.76
C PHE A 416 2.52 16.72 1.66
N ARG A 417 2.12 16.57 2.93
CA ARG A 417 2.01 17.68 3.88
C ARG A 417 3.28 17.88 4.69
N ASN A 418 3.35 19.02 5.40
CA ASN A 418 4.30 19.26 6.48
C ASN A 418 5.77 19.24 6.00
N ILE A 419 6.04 19.80 4.81
CA ILE A 419 7.39 19.95 4.25
C ILE A 419 8.02 21.25 4.72
N GLN A 420 9.25 21.21 5.24
CA GLN A 420 9.94 22.41 5.73
C GLN A 420 10.25 23.41 4.60
N ARG A 421 9.97 24.71 4.81
CA ARG A 421 10.14 25.78 3.80
C ARG A 421 11.56 25.91 3.23
N ASN A 422 12.59 25.51 3.98
CA ASN A 422 13.98 25.46 3.49
C ASN A 422 14.22 24.39 2.41
N GLU A 423 13.35 23.40 2.26
CA GLU A 423 13.39 22.42 1.16
C GLU A 423 12.73 22.93 -0.13
N TYR A 424 12.00 24.06 -0.08
CA TYR A 424 11.24 24.58 -1.21
C TYR A 424 12.12 24.80 -2.45
N HIS A 425 13.21 25.56 -2.31
CA HIS A 425 14.10 25.89 -3.43
C HIS A 425 14.73 24.63 -4.06
N ASN A 426 15.13 23.66 -3.22
CA ASN A 426 15.73 22.41 -3.66
C ASN A 426 14.73 21.55 -4.45
N LEU A 427 13.50 21.43 -3.94
CA LEU A 427 12.42 20.70 -4.60
C LEU A 427 11.99 21.38 -5.90
N TYR A 428 11.73 22.69 -5.88
CA TYR A 428 11.37 23.46 -7.07
C TYR A 428 12.43 23.36 -8.17
N SER A 429 13.71 23.55 -7.81
CA SER A 429 14.85 23.43 -8.73
C SER A 429 14.94 22.01 -9.33
N PHE A 430 14.78 20.97 -8.50
CA PHE A 430 14.77 19.59 -8.97
C PHE A 430 13.59 19.29 -9.91
N ILE A 431 12.35 19.63 -9.52
CA ILE A 431 11.13 19.41 -10.30
C ILE A 431 11.24 20.13 -11.66
N SER A 432 11.68 21.39 -11.65
CA SER A 432 11.94 22.18 -12.87
C SER A 432 13.01 21.52 -13.75
N SER A 433 14.10 21.02 -13.17
CA SER A 433 15.17 20.30 -13.91
C SER A 433 14.72 18.98 -14.55
N LYS A 434 13.55 18.45 -14.16
CA LYS A 434 12.92 17.26 -14.77
C LYS A 434 11.89 17.61 -15.85
N GLY A 435 11.58 18.89 -16.06
CA GLY A 435 10.57 19.32 -17.03
C GLY A 435 9.14 18.94 -16.65
N LEU A 436 8.87 18.74 -15.35
CA LEU A 436 7.51 18.55 -14.84
C LEU A 436 6.76 19.90 -14.83
N LYS A 437 5.47 19.91 -15.16
CA LYS A 437 4.64 21.12 -15.05
C LYS A 437 4.49 21.51 -13.57
N ILE A 438 4.58 22.81 -13.27
CA ILE A 438 4.28 23.37 -11.96
C ILE A 438 3.11 24.35 -12.15
N MET A 439 1.99 24.15 -11.46
CA MET A 439 0.77 24.95 -11.71
C MET A 439 0.75 26.31 -11.01
N ASN A 440 1.48 26.49 -9.91
CA ASN A 440 1.52 27.76 -9.16
C ASN A 440 2.43 28.83 -9.81
N LEU A 441 2.45 28.87 -11.14
CA LEU A 441 3.12 29.88 -11.96
C LEU A 441 2.16 31.02 -12.31
N GLY A 442 1.60 31.66 -11.28
CA GLY A 442 0.86 32.93 -11.40
C GLY A 442 1.81 34.08 -11.76
N GLY A 443 2.17 34.21 -13.03
CA GLY A 443 3.01 35.29 -13.60
C GLY A 443 4.49 35.27 -13.21
N ALA A 444 4.84 34.87 -11.98
CA ALA A 444 6.19 34.96 -11.43
C ALA A 444 7.05 33.73 -11.81
N GLY A 445 7.66 33.78 -13.00
CA GLY A 445 8.42 32.67 -13.62
C GLY A 445 9.75 32.25 -12.97
N THR A 446 9.95 32.44 -11.66
CA THR A 446 11.21 32.12 -10.95
C THR A 446 10.96 31.45 -9.60
N ALA A 447 11.95 30.68 -9.12
CA ALA A 447 11.92 30.08 -7.79
C ALA A 447 11.79 31.13 -6.68
N GLU A 448 12.39 32.31 -6.88
CA GLU A 448 12.26 33.47 -5.99
C GLU A 448 10.87 34.08 -6.07
N GLY A 449 10.26 34.16 -7.27
CA GLY A 449 8.92 34.68 -7.47
C GLY A 449 7.85 33.88 -6.73
N VAL A 450 7.87 32.56 -6.82
CA VAL A 450 6.90 31.72 -6.06
C VAL A 450 7.29 31.65 -4.57
N ALA A 451 8.57 31.70 -4.22
CA ALA A 451 8.99 31.84 -2.82
C ALA A 451 8.55 33.19 -2.21
N ALA A 452 8.43 34.24 -3.02
CA ALA A 452 7.92 35.58 -2.68
C ALA A 452 6.38 35.63 -2.63
N VAL A 453 5.65 34.89 -3.48
CA VAL A 453 4.20 34.67 -3.28
C VAL A 453 3.92 33.97 -1.94
N LEU A 454 4.87 33.18 -1.44
CA LEU A 454 4.83 32.61 -0.08
C LEU A 454 5.39 33.57 1.02
N GLN A 455 5.71 34.84 0.70
CA GLN A 455 6.45 35.78 1.56
C GLN A 455 5.82 37.17 1.66
N ASP A 456 5.45 37.78 0.53
CA ASP A 456 4.83 39.10 0.45
C ASP A 456 3.34 39.06 0.84
N ASN A 457 2.76 37.86 0.93
CA ASN A 457 1.43 37.58 1.46
C ASN A 457 1.44 37.50 3.01
N ASP A 458 2.03 38.52 3.64
CA ASP A 458 2.02 38.79 5.09
C ASP A 458 0.76 39.58 5.52
N ASP A 459 -0.01 40.13 4.57
CA ASP A 459 -1.42 40.52 4.80
C ASP A 459 -2.30 39.25 4.84
N ASP A 460 -3.17 39.13 5.86
CA ASP A 460 -4.05 37.97 6.10
C ASP A 460 -5.12 37.74 4.99
N ASP A 461 -5.31 38.70 4.08
CA ASP A 461 -6.35 38.69 3.03
C ASP A 461 -5.92 37.97 1.72
N ALA A 462 -4.67 37.55 1.59
CA ALA A 462 -4.13 37.04 0.33
C ALA A 462 -4.47 35.55 0.06
N VAL A 463 -5.37 35.31 -0.90
CA VAL A 463 -5.93 34.00 -1.28
C VAL A 463 -4.87 33.03 -1.81
N ASP A 464 -4.96 31.74 -1.44
CA ASP A 464 -4.11 30.69 -2.03
C ASP A 464 -4.57 30.39 -3.47
N PRO A 465 -3.68 30.42 -4.49
CA PRO A 465 -4.03 30.13 -5.89
C PRO A 465 -4.67 28.76 -6.13
N HIS A 466 -4.50 27.80 -5.21
CA HIS A 466 -5.18 26.51 -5.25
C HIS A 466 -6.66 26.65 -4.85
N LEU A 467 -6.96 27.38 -3.76
CA LEU A 467 -8.34 27.72 -3.38
C LEU A 467 -9.01 28.55 -4.48
N GLU A 468 -8.29 29.48 -5.08
CA GLU A 468 -8.80 30.32 -6.17
C GLU A 468 -9.12 29.47 -7.42
N ARG A 469 -8.29 28.47 -7.76
CA ARG A 469 -8.62 27.54 -8.85
C ARG A 469 -9.76 26.59 -8.51
N ILE A 470 -9.86 26.08 -7.28
CA ILE A 470 -11.01 25.27 -6.85
C ILE A 470 -12.30 26.09 -6.96
N ARG A 471 -12.26 27.36 -6.51
CA ARG A 471 -13.39 28.30 -6.62
C ARG A 471 -13.78 28.55 -8.07
N ASN A 472 -12.80 28.71 -8.97
CA ASN A 472 -13.06 28.94 -10.39
C ASN A 472 -13.54 27.66 -11.11
N GLN A 473 -13.05 26.47 -10.78
CA GLN A 473 -13.58 25.21 -11.31
C GLN A 473 -15.00 24.90 -10.80
N ALA A 474 -15.31 25.28 -9.55
CA ALA A 474 -16.67 25.21 -9.02
C ALA A 474 -17.61 26.25 -9.66
N ALA A 475 -17.07 27.37 -10.17
CA ALA A 475 -17.82 28.36 -10.95
C ALA A 475 -18.06 27.90 -12.39
N ASP A 476 -17.07 27.26 -13.04
CA ASP A 476 -17.22 26.66 -14.38
C ASP A 476 -18.27 25.52 -14.39
N GLU A 477 -18.55 24.87 -13.25
CA GLU A 477 -19.65 23.90 -13.09
C GLU A 477 -21.00 24.55 -12.67
N SER A 478 -21.06 25.88 -12.47
CA SER A 478 -22.28 26.59 -12.04
C SER A 478 -22.80 27.64 -13.03
N ASP A 479 -22.33 27.67 -14.28
CA ASP A 479 -22.66 28.71 -15.27
C ASP A 479 -23.98 28.47 -16.04
N GLU A 480 -25.04 28.08 -15.32
CA GLU A 480 -26.45 28.28 -15.75
C GLU A 480 -27.33 28.71 -14.54
N GLU A 481 -28.07 29.81 -14.71
CA GLU A 481 -29.11 30.41 -13.84
C GLU A 481 -28.67 31.25 -12.60
N ASP A 482 -28.52 32.56 -12.88
CA ASP A 482 -29.05 33.73 -12.13
C ASP A 482 -28.14 34.60 -11.24
N GLU A 483 -28.48 35.91 -11.25
CA GLU A 483 -27.63 37.05 -10.84
C GLU A 483 -27.89 37.54 -9.39
N ASP A 484 -27.01 38.44 -8.92
CA ASP A 484 -27.12 39.29 -7.71
C ASP A 484 -27.29 38.61 -6.33
N PHE A 485 -26.21 38.57 -5.53
CA PHE A 485 -25.98 39.51 -4.41
C PHE A 485 -24.72 39.17 -3.58
N VAL A 486 -24.01 40.18 -3.08
CA VAL A 486 -22.70 40.03 -2.42
C VAL A 486 -22.77 39.61 -0.93
N GLY A 487 -22.29 38.38 -0.67
CA GLY A 487 -21.33 38.02 0.38
C GLY A 487 -21.53 38.42 1.86
N ALA A 488 -21.64 37.40 2.73
CA ALA A 488 -21.05 37.40 4.07
C ALA A 488 -20.86 35.96 4.63
N GLU A 489 -19.59 35.60 4.84
CA GLU A 489 -19.00 34.54 5.69
C GLU A 489 -19.91 33.70 6.63
N ASP A 490 -19.81 32.36 6.51
CA ASP A 490 -20.28 31.40 7.52
C ASP A 490 -19.26 31.24 8.68
N ASP A 491 -19.72 31.45 9.92
CA ASP A 491 -19.00 31.08 11.16
C ASP A 491 -19.55 29.73 11.70
N ASP A 492 -18.88 28.61 11.39
CA ASP A 492 -19.23 27.28 11.91
C ASP A 492 -18.85 27.13 13.40
N GLY A 493 -19.58 27.86 14.25
CA GLY A 493 -19.37 28.01 15.69
C GLY A 493 -19.81 26.80 16.54
N GLY A 494 -19.43 25.58 16.18
CA GLY A 494 -19.85 24.34 16.87
C GLY A 494 -19.51 24.28 18.37
N SER A 495 -20.53 24.37 19.25
CA SER A 495 -20.44 24.21 20.72
C SER A 495 -21.81 24.30 21.42
N PRO A 496 -21.98 23.93 22.71
CA PRO A 496 -21.08 23.22 23.63
C PRO A 496 -21.75 21.98 24.30
N THR A 497 -21.17 21.49 25.41
CA THR A 497 -21.64 20.34 26.22
C THR A 497 -22.19 20.79 27.60
N ASP A 498 -22.56 19.80 28.45
CA ASP A 498 -22.75 19.86 29.91
C ASP A 498 -24.17 20.29 30.40
N ASP A 499 -24.72 19.80 31.52
CA ASP A 499 -24.51 18.55 32.33
C ASP A 499 -25.68 18.41 33.36
N SER A 500 -25.63 17.39 34.23
CA SER A 500 -26.52 17.05 35.36
C SER A 500 -27.91 16.46 35.02
N GLY A 501 -28.43 15.47 35.76
CA GLY A 501 -27.82 14.69 36.85
C GLY A 501 -28.90 14.02 37.72
N GLU A 502 -28.52 12.96 38.46
CA GLU A 502 -29.27 12.32 39.58
C GLU A 502 -30.60 11.60 39.16
N ASP A 503 -31.04 10.49 39.79
CA ASP A 503 -30.33 9.56 40.67
C ASP A 503 -30.98 8.16 40.80
N ASP A 504 -30.15 7.20 41.23
CA ASP A 504 -30.40 5.96 42.01
C ASP A 504 -31.38 4.84 41.52
N ASP A 505 -31.30 3.71 42.23
CA ASP A 505 -31.60 2.35 41.77
C ASP A 505 -32.75 1.66 42.54
N SER A 506 -33.30 0.60 41.94
CA SER A 506 -34.01 -0.56 42.54
C SER A 506 -35.06 -0.43 43.68
N ASP A 507 -36.15 -1.21 43.55
CA ASP A 507 -36.62 -2.08 44.64
C ASP A 507 -37.25 -3.36 44.06
N ALA A 508 -37.27 -4.46 44.82
CA ALA A 508 -37.79 -5.76 44.40
C ALA A 508 -38.31 -6.60 45.58
N SER A 509 -39.58 -7.02 45.53
CA SER A 509 -40.11 -8.08 46.42
C SER A 509 -41.28 -8.89 45.86
N ASP A 510 -40.99 -10.18 45.64
CA ASP A 510 -41.79 -11.42 45.75
C ASP A 510 -43.33 -11.54 45.61
N ALA A 511 -43.68 -12.59 44.84
CA ALA A 511 -44.63 -13.68 45.13
C ALA A 511 -46.18 -13.53 44.97
N ASP A 512 -46.66 -13.86 43.76
CA ASP A 512 -47.45 -15.09 43.45
C ASP A 512 -47.33 -15.38 41.90
N GLY A 513 -47.71 -16.51 41.28
CA GLY A 513 -48.35 -17.75 41.75
C GLY A 513 -48.68 -18.77 40.65
N GLY A 514 -49.48 -19.79 41.00
CA GLY A 514 -50.50 -20.39 40.13
C GLY A 514 -50.13 -21.24 38.89
N GLU A 515 -49.71 -22.50 39.11
CA GLU A 515 -50.04 -23.71 38.30
C GLU A 515 -49.80 -23.85 36.76
N LYS A 516 -49.09 -24.95 36.41
CA LYS A 516 -49.31 -25.87 35.24
C LYS A 516 -48.97 -25.36 33.81
N GLU A 517 -48.44 -26.17 32.88
CA GLU A 517 -48.21 -27.63 32.79
C GLU A 517 -46.78 -28.03 32.31
N LYS A 518 -46.53 -29.36 32.25
CA LYS A 518 -45.25 -30.03 31.91
C LYS A 518 -44.88 -29.80 30.43
N SER A 519 -43.62 -29.77 29.95
CA SER A 519 -42.36 -30.45 30.28
C SER A 519 -42.26 -31.95 29.92
N PHE A 520 -41.33 -32.30 29.02
CA PHE A 520 -40.85 -33.68 28.86
C PHE A 520 -39.38 -33.79 29.25
N LYS A 521 -39.09 -34.84 30.04
CA LYS A 521 -37.82 -35.25 30.65
C LYS A 521 -37.27 -36.46 29.84
N LYS A 522 -36.03 -36.97 29.95
CA LYS A 522 -34.84 -36.73 30.81
C LYS A 522 -33.64 -37.51 30.21
N GLU A 523 -32.39 -37.07 30.47
CA GLU A 523 -31.22 -37.82 31.05
C GLU A 523 -30.85 -39.28 30.66
N PRO A 524 -29.68 -39.84 31.12
CA PRO A 524 -28.50 -39.26 31.80
C PRO A 524 -27.17 -39.63 31.02
N LYS A 525 -26.01 -40.18 31.48
CA LYS A 525 -25.49 -40.67 32.79
C LYS A 525 -23.96 -40.94 32.80
N LYS A 526 -23.23 -40.37 33.80
CA LYS A 526 -22.01 -40.94 34.48
C LYS A 526 -20.72 -41.16 33.63
N GLU A 527 -19.50 -41.34 34.19
CA GLU A 527 -19.05 -41.49 35.60
C GLU A 527 -17.59 -41.01 35.88
N ALA A 528 -17.33 -40.64 37.15
CA ALA A 528 -16.02 -40.63 37.87
C ALA A 528 -14.87 -39.72 37.34
N SER A 529 -13.82 -39.39 38.11
CA SER A 529 -13.44 -39.76 39.49
C SER A 529 -12.84 -38.56 40.26
N SER A 530 -12.38 -38.74 41.51
CA SER A 530 -11.88 -37.66 42.38
C SER A 530 -10.59 -38.01 43.14
N SER A 531 -9.75 -37.00 43.38
CA SER A 531 -8.68 -37.04 44.40
C SER A 531 -8.46 -35.64 45.00
N LYS A 532 -7.93 -35.58 46.23
CA LYS A 532 -7.87 -34.37 47.08
C LYS A 532 -6.43 -33.86 47.24
N GLY A 533 -6.24 -32.54 47.44
CA GLY A 533 -4.96 -32.02 47.93
C GLY A 533 -4.84 -30.48 48.00
N LEU A 534 -5.13 -29.91 49.17
CA LEU A 534 -4.71 -28.55 49.57
C LEU A 534 -4.26 -28.57 51.03
N PRO A 535 -3.23 -27.79 51.40
CA PRO A 535 -3.48 -26.72 52.38
C PRO A 535 -2.73 -25.40 52.09
N LEU A 536 -3.23 -24.30 52.65
CA LEU A 536 -2.71 -22.93 52.46
C LEU A 536 -1.62 -22.54 53.48
N LYS A 537 -0.74 -21.57 53.14
CA LYS A 537 -0.49 -20.35 53.98
C LYS A 537 0.45 -19.27 53.37
N LYS A 538 -0.08 -18.04 53.33
CA LYS A 538 0.53 -16.70 53.63
C LYS A 538 1.74 -16.12 52.83
N LYS A 539 1.42 -15.00 52.14
CA LYS A 539 2.10 -13.68 52.07
C LYS A 539 3.61 -13.55 51.74
N ALA A 540 3.88 -12.89 50.61
CA ALA A 540 4.87 -11.82 50.43
C ALA A 540 4.40 -10.85 49.30
N MET A 541 5.08 -9.72 49.07
CA MET A 541 4.73 -8.67 48.07
C MET A 541 5.84 -8.48 47.04
N ALA A 542 5.51 -8.16 45.78
CA ALA A 542 6.12 -7.06 44.97
C ALA A 542 5.53 -6.96 43.53
N THR A 543 5.26 -5.71 43.10
CA THR A 543 5.31 -5.09 41.75
C THR A 543 5.17 -5.93 40.45
N GLU A 544 4.14 -5.69 39.60
CA GLU A 544 4.10 -4.82 38.37
C GLU A 544 4.69 -5.49 37.10
N GLU A 545 4.27 -5.25 35.85
CA GLU A 545 3.19 -4.42 35.24
C GLU A 545 2.15 -5.35 34.51
N GLY A 546 1.19 -4.96 33.66
CA GLY A 546 0.75 -3.64 33.14
C GLY A 546 -0.34 -3.82 32.06
N GLY A 547 -1.47 -3.09 32.16
CA GLY A 547 -2.60 -3.18 31.21
C GLY A 547 -3.03 -1.82 30.68
N SER A 548 -2.78 -1.54 29.40
CA SER A 548 -2.92 -0.19 28.83
C SER A 548 -4.38 0.20 28.53
N SER A 549 -4.89 1.20 29.24
CA SER A 549 -6.19 1.83 28.98
C SER A 549 -6.02 3.23 28.35
N LYS A 550 -6.85 3.54 27.35
CA LYS A 550 -6.79 4.81 26.60
C LYS A 550 -7.31 5.97 27.43
N LYS A 551 -6.44 6.91 27.83
CA LYS A 551 -6.85 8.16 28.50
C LYS A 551 -7.67 9.05 27.55
N LYS A 552 -8.90 9.38 27.95
CA LYS A 552 -9.61 10.59 27.48
C LYS A 552 -9.00 11.81 28.18
N THR A 553 -8.73 12.89 27.45
CA THR A 553 -8.25 14.16 28.02
C THR A 553 -9.38 14.94 28.68
N GLN A 554 -9.25 15.26 29.97
CA GLN A 554 -10.19 16.12 30.69
C GLN A 554 -10.07 17.57 30.21
N LYS A 555 -11.21 18.24 29.99
CA LYS A 555 -11.25 19.70 29.77
C LYS A 555 -10.81 20.42 31.05
N LYS A 556 -9.94 21.43 30.95
CA LYS A 556 -9.60 22.31 32.08
C LYS A 556 -10.83 23.14 32.47
N LYS A 557 -11.05 23.37 33.77
CA LYS A 557 -12.01 24.36 34.26
C LYS A 557 -11.59 25.76 33.78
N LYS A 558 -12.55 26.60 33.40
CA LYS A 558 -12.31 28.01 33.04
C LYS A 558 -12.10 28.87 34.28
N ASP A 559 -11.38 29.97 34.11
CA ASP A 559 -11.17 30.98 35.14
C ASP A 559 -12.50 31.68 35.50
N PRO A 560 -12.88 31.80 36.80
CA PRO A 560 -14.07 32.52 37.23
C PRO A 560 -14.09 34.01 36.88
N ASN A 561 -12.92 34.64 36.72
CA ASN A 561 -12.78 36.08 36.48
C ASN A 561 -12.72 36.47 35.00
N ALA A 562 -12.80 35.50 34.07
CA ALA A 562 -12.77 35.78 32.65
C ALA A 562 -14.08 36.47 32.16
N PRO A 563 -14.01 37.60 31.43
CA PRO A 563 -15.17 38.26 30.84
C PRO A 563 -16.08 37.32 30.03
N LYS A 564 -17.40 37.48 30.16
CA LYS A 564 -18.37 36.69 29.41
C LYS A 564 -18.39 37.11 27.94
N LYS A 565 -18.15 36.15 27.04
CA LYS A 565 -18.24 36.29 25.57
C LYS A 565 -19.48 37.09 25.16
N ALA A 566 -19.31 37.93 24.14
CA ALA A 566 -20.42 38.65 23.52
C ALA A 566 -21.51 37.71 22.98
N MET A 567 -22.77 38.13 23.06
CA MET A 567 -23.93 37.43 22.53
C MET A 567 -24.31 37.94 21.13
N SER A 568 -24.66 37.03 20.23
CA SER A 568 -25.10 37.35 18.86
C SER A 568 -26.57 37.83 18.82
N GLY A 569 -27.00 38.43 17.70
CA GLY A 569 -28.38 38.90 17.53
C GLY A 569 -29.40 37.78 17.73
N PHE A 570 -29.12 36.59 17.18
CA PHE A 570 -29.91 35.39 17.41
C PHE A 570 -30.00 34.98 18.88
N MET A 571 -28.95 35.15 19.68
CA MET A 571 -29.00 34.85 21.13
C MET A 571 -29.91 35.82 21.88
N TYR A 572 -29.90 37.12 21.55
CA TYR A 572 -30.83 38.10 22.12
C TYR A 572 -32.28 37.84 21.71
N PHE A 573 -32.52 37.49 20.44
CA PHE A 573 -33.84 37.08 19.95
C PHE A 573 -34.33 35.81 20.66
N SER A 574 -33.48 34.77 20.67
CA SER A 574 -33.73 33.49 21.34
C SER A 574 -34.09 33.69 22.81
N GLN A 575 -33.35 34.53 23.55
CA GLN A 575 -33.63 34.76 24.97
C GLN A 575 -34.99 35.45 25.22
N MET A 576 -35.44 36.35 24.34
CA MET A 576 -36.75 36.99 24.47
C MET A 576 -37.91 36.09 24.01
N GLU A 577 -37.77 35.46 22.84
CA GLU A 577 -38.87 34.74 22.20
C GLU A 577 -39.06 33.30 22.74
N ARG A 578 -38.02 32.72 23.35
CA ARG A 578 -38.09 31.44 24.07
C ARG A 578 -39.16 31.41 25.15
N ASP A 579 -39.31 32.50 25.90
CA ASP A 579 -40.33 32.60 26.95
C ASP A 579 -41.74 32.77 26.37
N ASN A 580 -41.88 33.33 25.17
CA ASN A 580 -43.16 33.39 24.46
C ASN A 580 -43.55 32.02 23.92
N ILE A 581 -42.64 31.31 23.25
CA ILE A 581 -42.85 29.94 22.75
C ILE A 581 -43.16 28.96 23.90
N LYS A 582 -42.44 29.06 25.02
CA LYS A 582 -42.68 28.21 26.21
C LYS A 582 -44.02 28.48 26.90
N LYS A 583 -44.56 29.71 26.78
CA LYS A 583 -45.93 30.04 27.25
C LYS A 583 -47.01 29.59 26.27
N ALA A 584 -46.74 29.69 24.96
CA ALA A 584 -47.67 29.27 23.91
C ALA A 584 -47.82 27.74 23.85
N ASN A 585 -46.73 27.00 24.05
CA ASN A 585 -46.70 25.54 24.06
C ASN A 585 -46.18 24.99 25.40
N PRO A 586 -47.00 24.90 26.47
CA PRO A 586 -46.57 24.35 27.75
C PRO A 586 -46.22 22.85 27.63
N GLY A 587 -44.94 22.51 27.72
CA GLY A 587 -44.43 21.13 27.69
C GLY A 587 -43.48 20.78 26.54
N ILE A 588 -43.28 21.68 25.56
CA ILE A 588 -42.32 21.49 24.46
C ILE A 588 -40.87 21.32 24.94
N GLY A 589 -40.11 20.40 24.33
CA GLY A 589 -38.74 20.07 24.74
C GLY A 589 -37.71 21.14 24.41
N PHE A 590 -36.60 21.21 25.18
CA PHE A 590 -35.52 22.19 24.97
C PHE A 590 -35.02 22.23 23.52
N GLY A 591 -34.75 21.07 22.92
CA GLY A 591 -34.24 20.96 21.55
C GLY A 591 -35.28 21.33 20.48
N GLU A 592 -36.57 21.20 20.79
CA GLU A 592 -37.66 21.56 19.88
C GLU A 592 -37.90 23.08 19.89
N ILE A 593 -37.83 23.71 21.07
CA ILE A 593 -37.79 25.18 21.20
C ILE A 593 -36.64 25.76 20.37
N GLY A 594 -35.46 25.13 20.41
CA GLY A 594 -34.29 25.54 19.63
C GLY A 594 -34.55 25.54 18.11
N LYS A 595 -35.25 24.51 17.59
CA LYS A 595 -35.65 24.45 16.18
C LYS A 595 -36.64 25.55 15.82
N VAL A 596 -37.74 25.68 16.56
CA VAL A 596 -38.78 26.70 16.29
C VAL A 596 -38.20 28.13 16.33
N LEU A 597 -37.24 28.40 17.21
CA LEU A 597 -36.51 29.68 17.24
C LEU A 597 -35.60 29.88 16.02
N GLY A 598 -34.88 28.83 15.58
CA GLY A 598 -34.06 28.89 14.37
C GLY A 598 -34.89 29.14 13.11
N ASP A 599 -36.02 28.44 12.97
CA ASP A 599 -36.96 28.60 11.85
C ASP A 599 -37.58 30.00 11.85
N LYS A 600 -38.02 30.50 13.01
CA LYS A 600 -38.58 31.86 13.13
C LYS A 600 -37.54 32.95 12.85
N TRP A 601 -36.29 32.78 13.29
CA TRP A 601 -35.20 33.71 12.95
C TRP A 601 -34.85 33.67 11.45
N ARG A 602 -34.90 32.50 10.80
CA ARG A 602 -34.74 32.41 9.34
C ARG A 602 -35.86 33.16 8.59
N GLN A 603 -37.10 33.11 9.10
CA GLN A 603 -38.27 33.75 8.48
C GLN A 603 -38.39 35.27 8.73
N MET A 604 -37.75 35.82 9.77
CA MET A 604 -37.75 37.27 10.02
C MET A 604 -37.04 38.07 8.93
N SER A 605 -37.59 39.23 8.59
CA SER A 605 -36.97 40.22 7.69
C SER A 605 -35.74 40.90 8.32
N ALA A 606 -34.97 41.63 7.51
CA ALA A 606 -33.81 42.40 7.99
C ALA A 606 -34.22 43.51 9.00
N GLU A 607 -35.34 44.20 8.74
CA GLU A 607 -35.89 45.24 9.62
C GLU A 607 -36.28 44.70 11.01
N GLU A 608 -36.78 43.46 11.07
CA GLU A 608 -37.09 42.78 12.33
C GLU A 608 -35.84 42.26 13.07
N LYS A 609 -34.72 42.07 12.37
CA LYS A 609 -33.43 41.60 12.92
C LYS A 609 -32.55 42.74 13.43
N GLU A 610 -32.58 43.90 12.78
CA GLU A 610 -31.83 45.11 13.15
C GLU A 610 -31.85 45.43 14.67
N PRO A 611 -33.00 45.46 15.39
CA PRO A 611 -33.03 45.77 16.82
C PRO A 611 -32.43 44.69 17.74
N TYR A 612 -32.05 43.53 17.21
CA TYR A 612 -31.30 42.49 17.92
C TYR A 612 -29.81 42.52 17.53
N GLU A 613 -29.50 42.80 16.26
CA GLU A 613 -28.13 42.94 15.76
C GLU A 613 -27.46 44.21 16.32
N ALA A 614 -28.19 45.31 16.44
CA ALA A 614 -27.72 46.52 17.13
C ALA A 614 -27.30 46.24 18.58
N LYS A 615 -28.07 45.41 19.32
CA LYS A 615 -27.73 44.97 20.68
C LYS A 615 -26.47 44.10 20.70
N ALA A 616 -26.35 43.17 19.75
CA ALA A 616 -25.16 42.34 19.59
C ALA A 616 -23.91 43.17 19.26
N GLN A 617 -24.01 44.23 18.46
CA GLN A 617 -22.89 45.14 18.18
C GLN A 617 -22.47 45.95 19.42
N VAL A 618 -23.42 46.33 20.29
CA VAL A 618 -23.09 46.96 21.59
C VAL A 618 -22.40 45.95 22.52
N ASP A 619 -22.88 44.71 22.61
CA ASP A 619 -22.28 43.68 23.45
C ASP A 619 -20.90 43.21 22.93
N LYS A 620 -20.71 43.22 21.60
CA LYS A 620 -19.42 42.98 20.92
C LYS A 620 -18.40 44.09 21.21
N LYS A 621 -18.85 45.32 21.51
CA LYS A 621 -17.98 46.40 22.03
C LYS A 621 -17.65 46.17 23.51
N ARG A 622 -18.66 46.03 24.38
CA ARG A 622 -18.47 45.71 25.82
C ARG A 622 -17.46 44.58 26.03
N TYR A 623 -17.59 43.46 25.31
CA TYR A 623 -16.68 42.33 25.45
C TYR A 623 -15.25 42.62 24.94
N LYS A 624 -15.09 43.47 23.90
CA LYS A 624 -13.76 43.93 23.46
C LYS A 624 -13.08 44.81 24.51
N ASP A 625 -13.85 45.68 25.14
CA ASP A 625 -13.37 46.60 26.17
C ASP A 625 -12.97 45.80 27.43
N GLU A 626 -13.89 44.99 27.99
CA GLU A 626 -13.63 44.13 29.15
C GLU A 626 -12.47 43.13 28.95
N ILE A 627 -12.32 42.54 27.76
CA ILE A 627 -11.21 41.60 27.49
C ILE A 627 -9.87 42.33 27.25
N SER A 628 -9.89 43.64 26.99
CA SER A 628 -8.68 44.47 26.93
C SER A 628 -8.20 44.82 28.33
N ASP A 629 -9.11 45.24 29.22
CA ASP A 629 -8.81 45.52 30.64
C ASP A 629 -8.32 44.25 31.36
N TYR A 630 -8.98 43.10 31.14
CA TYR A 630 -8.55 41.81 31.69
C TYR A 630 -7.14 41.38 31.23
N LYS A 631 -6.73 41.78 30.02
CA LYS A 631 -5.41 41.45 29.46
C LYS A 631 -4.30 42.39 29.89
N ASN A 632 -4.63 43.61 30.33
CA ASN A 632 -3.64 44.65 30.64
C ASN A 632 -4.01 45.41 31.93
N PRO A 633 -3.84 44.78 33.11
CA PRO A 633 -4.12 45.42 34.39
C PRO A 633 -3.20 46.63 34.61
N GLN A 634 -3.79 47.83 34.58
CA GLN A 634 -3.11 49.08 34.92
C GLN A 634 -2.53 49.01 36.35
N PRO A 635 -1.27 49.39 36.59
CA PRO A 635 -0.72 49.46 37.93
C PRO A 635 -1.39 50.61 38.69
N MET A 636 -2.16 50.29 39.74
CA MET A 636 -2.68 51.32 40.65
C MET A 636 -1.52 52.05 41.32
N LEU A 637 -1.42 53.35 41.08
CA LEU A 637 -0.51 54.22 41.80
C LEU A 637 -0.93 54.28 43.27
N VAL A 638 0.04 54.00 44.16
CA VAL A 638 -0.16 54.09 45.61
C VAL A 638 -0.10 55.55 46.02
N ASP A 639 -1.25 56.16 46.32
CA ASP A 639 -1.29 57.45 47.02
C ASP A 639 -1.18 57.24 48.54
N SER A 640 -0.45 58.11 49.21
CA SER A 640 -0.02 57.95 50.60
C SER A 640 -0.68 58.99 51.51
N GLY A 641 -1.98 58.83 51.73
CA GLY A 641 -2.75 59.62 52.71
C GLY A 641 -2.41 59.22 54.14
N ASN A 642 -1.49 59.96 54.78
CA ASN A 642 -1.10 59.79 56.17
C ASN A 642 -1.67 60.91 57.05
N ASP A 643 -2.62 60.56 57.92
CA ASP A 643 -3.01 61.26 59.15
C ASP A 643 -3.79 60.21 60.00
N SER A 644 -3.80 60.15 61.33
CA SER A 644 -2.90 60.47 62.44
C SER A 644 -3.78 60.46 63.69
N ASP A 645 -3.42 59.65 64.69
CA ASP A 645 -3.78 59.75 66.11
C ASP A 645 -5.24 59.64 66.64
N SER A 646 -5.31 58.80 67.69
CA SER A 646 -6.23 58.84 68.85
C SER A 646 -7.70 58.40 68.64
N ASN A 647 -8.34 57.71 69.60
CA ASN A 647 -7.92 57.33 70.96
C ASN A 647 -8.54 56.00 71.42
#